data_AF-A0A8S2PF29-F1
#
_entry.id   AF-A0A8S2PF29-F1
#
_cell.length_a   1.000
_cell.length_b   1.000
_cell.length_c   1.000
_cell.angle_alpha   90.00
_cell.angle_beta   90.00
_cell.angle_gamma   90.00
#
_symmetry.space_group_name_H-M   'P 1'
#
loop_
_entity.id
_entity.type
_entity.pdbx_description
1 polymer ?
#
loop_
_entity_poly.entity_id
_entity_poly.type
_entity_poly.pdbx_seq_one_letter_code
_entity_poly.pdbx_strand_id
1 'polypeptide(L)'
;MATADNDPACVITIEPSELDHIRANVLKSQIATYRLLARNLPVSNSLLQSCSYKVQLAALIQNHVQEQPETTQPTTIVLETHQNDDDDSPLKFTSATTMYQWLVGTHQINNIDEEDAIPTRIRQHPISLNPLYIQQEQEKRVFNRISNRLQELEHMPAQMSVDLRTQALIELKSLKLLQFQKQLRGEILHTMKKDTLIQTALNPRSYKRPKRHHLREARSTEQYERQRKIEIEQGQRAKHHEFLNAVQTHAREFREYHRRYSLSTTRMNKAIQAYFANNERELIKEKERKEKERIKRLMNEDEEGYRKLVDEKKDARLTLLLSQTDAYIDNLKQLVRQHQQANRSRERTTKTISDKPVQPVTIVVHEPSTDEEAKPAPIVDQTGNDEAICDAVKVAATNEDDEYDAKESYYSIAHRIREPITEQSKMLVGGQLKPYQLQGLEWLVSLYNNNLNGILADEMGLGKTIQTIALIVHLIDYKKNPGPSLIIVPLSTLSNWASEFQRWAPDVGVIQYKGLPHVRKMLAQSIRTNRFNVLLTTYEYIMRDRSILSKVPWKYLIVDEGHRMKNHHCKLTQILNTFYVHTPHRLLLTGTPLQNNLPELWALLNFILPTIFKCATTFTDWFNAPFATLPSEKVELNHEETLLIIRRLHKVLRPFLLRRLKKEVESQLPEKVEYTVKCELSAVQRCLYHAMSKNRTLIIENQNGKSGRRALMNKLMQLRKICNHPFLFEEIEERLARSLGYKDGFVSGPDLFRVSGKFELLDRILPKLKASGHKVLLFCQMT
;
A
#
# COMPACT_ATOMS: atom_id res chain seq x y z
N MET A 1 105.49 78.28 -42.74
CA MET A 1 104.28 77.97 -43.54
C MET A 1 103.65 76.74 -42.91
N ALA A 2 102.42 76.71 -42.42
CA ALA A 2 101.34 77.68 -42.38
C ALA A 2 100.37 77.34 -41.21
N THR A 3 99.78 78.38 -40.61
CA THR A 3 98.38 78.58 -40.10
C THR A 3 97.57 77.38 -39.56
N ALA A 4 96.63 77.48 -38.61
CA ALA A 4 96.07 78.42 -37.62
C ALA A 4 95.13 77.51 -36.77
N ASP A 5 95.03 77.63 -35.45
CA ASP A 5 94.01 78.44 -34.75
C ASP A 5 94.39 78.63 -33.26
N ASN A 6 93.98 79.78 -32.71
CA ASN A 6 94.23 80.29 -31.36
C ASN A 6 93.30 79.67 -30.30
N ASP A 7 93.85 79.33 -29.12
CA ASP A 7 93.21 79.47 -27.79
C ASP A 7 94.29 79.43 -26.66
N PRO A 8 94.06 80.03 -25.47
CA PRO A 8 95.11 80.70 -24.67
C PRO A 8 95.84 79.79 -23.67
N ALA A 9 97.13 80.05 -23.42
CA ALA A 9 97.91 79.41 -22.35
C ALA A 9 97.78 80.18 -21.02
N CYS A 10 97.29 79.52 -19.96
CA CYS A 10 97.20 80.05 -18.59
C CYS A 10 98.58 80.10 -17.90
N VAL A 11 99.05 81.30 -17.52
CA VAL A 11 100.23 81.50 -16.68
C VAL A 11 99.78 81.90 -15.27
N ILE A 12 100.07 81.07 -14.26
CA ILE A 12 99.79 81.36 -12.83
C ILE A 12 100.97 82.13 -12.24
N THR A 13 100.76 83.40 -11.87
CA THR A 13 101.76 84.23 -11.18
C THR A 13 101.47 84.28 -9.68
N ILE A 14 102.33 83.64 -8.86
CA ILE A 14 102.26 83.69 -7.39
C ILE A 14 103.06 84.91 -6.90
N GLU A 15 102.47 85.72 -6.03
CA GLU A 15 103.16 86.87 -5.46
C GLU A 15 104.25 86.47 -4.44
N PRO A 16 105.40 87.16 -4.40
CA PRO A 16 106.49 86.85 -3.48
C PRO A 16 106.11 86.87 -1.99
N SER A 17 105.08 87.63 -1.61
CA SER A 17 104.60 87.81 -0.23
C SER A 17 103.99 86.53 0.38
N GLU A 18 103.34 85.69 -0.42
CA GLU A 18 102.70 84.46 0.06
C GLU A 18 103.71 83.36 0.39
N LEU A 19 104.81 83.32 -0.36
CA LEU A 19 105.89 82.37 -0.12
C LEU A 19 106.57 82.60 1.24
N ASP A 20 106.67 83.86 1.67
CA ASP A 20 107.26 84.24 2.95
C ASP A 20 106.36 83.86 4.14
N HIS A 21 105.03 83.90 3.97
CA HIS A 21 104.08 83.44 5.00
C HIS A 21 104.18 81.94 5.28
N ILE A 22 104.34 81.10 4.25
CA ILE A 22 104.51 79.66 4.43
C ILE A 22 105.78 79.36 5.23
N ARG A 23 106.88 80.07 4.92
CA ARG A 23 108.14 79.89 5.66
C ARG A 23 107.97 80.20 7.15
N ALA A 24 107.21 81.23 7.50
CA ALA A 24 106.93 81.57 8.89
C ALA A 24 106.10 80.49 9.63
N ASN A 25 105.11 79.88 8.97
CA ASN A 25 104.26 78.86 9.60
C ASN A 25 104.97 77.52 9.80
N VAL A 26 105.80 77.12 8.84
CA VAL A 26 106.70 75.96 9.00
C VAL A 26 107.60 76.16 10.22
N LEU A 27 108.19 77.35 10.37
CA LEU A 27 109.07 77.67 11.50
C LEU A 27 108.32 77.55 12.84
N LYS A 28 107.08 78.08 12.94
CA LYS A 28 106.27 77.96 14.18
C LYS A 28 105.99 76.50 14.55
N SER A 29 105.64 75.66 13.57
CA SER A 29 105.37 74.24 13.80
C SER A 29 106.62 73.50 14.26
N GLN A 30 107.77 73.84 13.67
CA GLN A 30 109.06 73.28 14.06
C GLN A 30 109.43 73.67 15.51
N ILE A 31 109.20 74.93 15.92
CA ILE A 31 109.43 75.38 17.29
C ILE A 31 108.52 74.65 18.29
N ALA A 32 107.23 74.46 17.98
CA ALA A 32 106.30 73.74 18.86
C ALA A 32 106.69 72.27 19.02
N THR A 33 107.06 71.62 17.92
CA THR A 33 107.57 70.25 17.90
C THR A 33 108.83 70.12 18.75
N TYR A 34 109.77 71.05 18.59
CA TYR A 34 110.99 71.10 19.39
C TYR A 34 110.70 71.23 20.89
N ARG A 35 109.72 72.05 21.30
CA ARG A 35 109.33 72.19 22.71
C ARG A 35 108.79 70.90 23.33
N LEU A 36 108.01 70.12 22.58
CA LEU A 36 107.47 68.84 23.06
C LEU A 36 108.57 67.77 23.13
N LEU A 37 109.41 67.69 22.11
CA LEU A 37 110.56 66.77 22.09
C LEU A 37 111.55 67.10 23.21
N ALA A 38 111.82 68.38 23.46
CA ALA A 38 112.67 68.82 24.58
C ALA A 38 112.11 68.42 25.95
N ARG A 39 110.79 68.25 26.08
CA ARG A 39 110.11 67.77 27.29
C ARG A 39 109.84 66.26 27.27
N ASN A 40 110.39 65.54 26.29
CA ASN A 40 110.19 64.10 26.07
C ASN A 40 108.70 63.70 25.96
N LEU A 41 107.87 64.59 25.42
CA LEU A 41 106.45 64.36 25.19
C LEU A 41 106.22 63.89 23.74
N PRO A 42 105.24 62.99 23.52
CA PRO A 42 104.96 62.50 22.18
C PRO A 42 104.41 63.62 21.29
N VAL A 43 104.92 63.71 20.05
CA VAL A 43 104.45 64.63 19.04
C VAL A 43 103.40 63.95 18.17
N SER A 44 102.27 64.61 17.93
CA SER A 44 101.24 64.08 17.05
C SER A 44 101.71 64.05 15.59
N ASN A 45 101.28 63.05 14.83
CA ASN A 45 101.62 62.95 13.41
C ASN A 45 101.16 64.18 12.60
N SER A 46 100.07 64.83 13.01
CA SER A 46 99.59 66.06 12.39
C SER A 46 100.58 67.23 12.53
N LEU A 47 101.21 67.38 13.70
CA LEU A 47 102.19 68.44 13.94
C LEU A 47 103.52 68.16 13.22
N LEU A 48 103.90 66.90 13.08
CA LEU A 48 105.07 66.50 12.27
C LEU A 48 104.88 66.83 10.79
N GLN A 49 103.69 66.59 10.25
CA GLN A 49 103.39 66.90 8.85
C GLN A 49 103.44 68.41 8.56
N SER A 50 102.99 69.25 9.49
CA SER A 50 102.99 70.72 9.30
C SER A 50 104.40 71.33 9.31
N CYS A 51 105.44 70.60 9.70
CA CYS A 51 106.83 71.07 9.69
C CYS A 51 107.50 71.01 8.30
N SER A 52 106.84 70.45 7.27
CA SER A 52 107.42 70.28 5.93
C SER A 52 106.96 71.36 4.95
N TYR A 53 107.91 72.16 4.44
CA TYR A 53 107.61 73.23 3.48
C TYR A 53 107.02 72.72 2.17
N LYS A 54 107.48 71.54 1.68
CA LYS A 54 106.93 70.93 0.46
C LYS A 54 105.46 70.57 0.60
N VAL A 55 105.06 70.04 1.76
CA VAL A 55 103.66 69.66 2.02
C VAL A 55 102.78 70.91 2.10
N GLN A 56 103.26 71.99 2.72
CA GLN A 56 102.52 73.25 2.78
C GLN A 56 102.44 73.97 1.43
N LEU A 57 103.51 73.97 0.62
CA LEU A 57 103.49 74.57 -0.71
C LEU A 57 102.56 73.79 -1.67
N ALA A 58 102.55 72.45 -1.57
CA ALA A 58 101.62 71.61 -2.34
C ALA A 58 100.16 71.93 -1.98
N ALA A 59 99.85 72.14 -0.69
CA ALA A 59 98.51 72.54 -0.26
C ALA A 59 98.10 73.93 -0.80
N LEU A 60 99.02 74.90 -0.89
CA LEU A 60 98.72 76.22 -1.47
C LEU A 60 98.39 76.13 -2.97
N ILE A 61 99.16 75.35 -3.73
CA ILE A 61 98.92 75.12 -5.15
C ILE A 61 97.56 74.42 -5.36
N GLN A 62 97.23 73.46 -4.50
CA GLN A 62 95.97 72.71 -4.58
C GLN A 62 94.74 73.61 -4.32
N ASN A 63 94.88 74.61 -3.45
CA ASN A 63 93.81 75.58 -3.18
C ASN A 63 93.54 76.50 -4.37
N HIS A 64 94.56 76.94 -5.12
CA HIS A 64 94.35 77.75 -6.33
C HIS A 64 93.69 76.99 -7.49
N VAL A 65 93.79 75.66 -7.50
CA VAL A 65 93.19 74.81 -8.56
C VAL A 65 91.72 74.47 -8.29
N GLN A 66 91.20 74.70 -7.08
CA GLN A 66 89.84 74.29 -6.68
C GLN A 66 88.74 75.37 -6.82
N GLU A 67 89.00 76.54 -7.40
CA GLU A 67 88.01 77.65 -7.49
C GLU A 67 87.14 77.72 -8.78
N GLN A 68 86.89 76.63 -9.52
CA GLN A 68 85.84 76.62 -10.59
C GLN A 68 84.76 75.53 -10.38
N PRO A 69 83.45 75.81 -10.63
CA PRO A 69 82.35 74.88 -10.31
C PRO A 69 81.69 74.24 -11.55
N GLU A 70 81.30 72.96 -11.46
CA GLU A 70 80.25 72.38 -12.32
C GLU A 70 79.31 71.42 -11.57
N THR A 71 78.06 71.46 -12.03
CA THR A 71 76.79 70.93 -11.50
C THR A 71 76.30 69.68 -12.26
N THR A 72 75.51 68.80 -11.61
CA THR A 72 74.17 68.25 -12.02
C THR A 72 73.87 66.79 -11.58
N GLN A 73 72.60 66.56 -11.21
CA GLN A 73 71.94 65.28 -10.87
C GLN A 73 71.41 64.55 -12.12
N PRO A 74 70.92 63.29 -12.03
CA PRO A 74 69.72 62.96 -12.83
C PRO A 74 68.65 62.05 -12.19
N THR A 75 67.45 62.29 -12.71
CA THR A 75 66.12 61.69 -12.52
C THR A 75 65.84 60.57 -13.54
N THR A 76 64.87 59.69 -13.24
CA THR A 76 64.41 58.55 -14.06
C THR A 76 63.23 58.89 -14.98
N ILE A 77 63.20 58.45 -16.25
CA ILE A 77 61.99 58.29 -17.11
C ILE A 77 62.14 57.10 -18.10
N VAL A 78 60.99 56.45 -18.36
CA VAL A 78 60.61 55.22 -19.11
C VAL A 78 60.57 55.40 -20.64
N LEU A 79 60.60 54.32 -21.44
CA LEU A 79 59.85 54.18 -22.71
C LEU A 79 59.63 52.70 -23.15
N GLU A 80 58.41 52.42 -23.60
CA GLU A 80 57.83 51.14 -24.09
C GLU A 80 58.07 50.89 -25.60
N THR A 81 57.89 49.65 -26.08
CA THR A 81 57.20 49.32 -27.36
C THR A 81 56.88 47.82 -27.49
N HIS A 82 55.84 47.55 -28.29
CA HIS A 82 54.96 46.38 -28.37
C HIS A 82 55.40 45.20 -29.25
N GLN A 83 54.88 44.00 -28.89
CA GLN A 83 54.30 42.92 -29.72
C GLN A 83 55.12 42.24 -30.84
N ASN A 84 55.49 40.96 -30.67
CA ASN A 84 54.71 39.79 -31.09
C ASN A 84 55.52 38.48 -30.96
N ASP A 85 54.78 37.43 -30.56
CA ASP A 85 54.96 36.00 -30.79
C ASP A 85 56.12 35.21 -30.17
N ASP A 86 55.67 34.11 -29.57
CA ASP A 86 56.35 32.92 -29.05
C ASP A 86 57.22 33.08 -27.78
N ASP A 87 56.56 32.68 -26.70
CA ASP A 87 56.96 32.63 -25.29
C ASP A 87 58.11 31.61 -25.10
N ASP A 88 59.33 32.04 -25.40
CA ASP A 88 60.56 31.46 -24.87
C ASP A 88 61.69 32.50 -24.96
N SER A 89 61.85 33.33 -23.91
CA SER A 89 63.11 33.96 -23.46
C SER A 89 62.84 34.95 -22.29
N PRO A 90 63.84 35.50 -21.60
CA PRO A 90 64.44 34.92 -20.40
C PRO A 90 64.26 35.84 -19.17
N LEU A 91 64.49 35.27 -17.97
CA LEU A 91 64.71 36.05 -16.75
C LEU A 91 65.82 37.10 -16.97
N LYS A 92 65.47 38.39 -16.93
CA LYS A 92 66.46 39.48 -16.95
C LYS A 92 66.95 39.76 -15.54
N PHE A 93 68.20 39.42 -15.30
CA PHE A 93 68.95 39.80 -14.10
C PHE A 93 69.88 40.95 -14.46
N THR A 94 69.92 41.97 -13.61
CA THR A 94 70.71 43.19 -13.83
C THR A 94 72.22 42.98 -13.62
N SER A 95 72.63 41.78 -13.19
CA SER A 95 74.01 41.30 -13.08
C SER A 95 74.00 39.79 -12.84
N ALA A 96 75.02 39.07 -13.31
CA ALA A 96 75.16 37.61 -13.19
C ALA A 96 75.05 37.10 -11.74
N THR A 97 75.38 37.94 -10.76
CA THR A 97 75.36 37.60 -9.34
C THR A 97 73.94 37.43 -8.80
N THR A 98 73.01 38.29 -9.25
CA THR A 98 71.61 38.27 -8.79
C THR A 98 70.85 37.05 -9.33
N MET A 99 71.29 36.50 -10.48
CA MET A 99 70.74 35.29 -11.10
C MET A 99 71.11 34.01 -10.33
N TYR A 100 72.36 33.90 -9.91
CA TYR A 100 72.84 32.71 -9.21
C TYR A 100 72.36 32.62 -7.75
N GLN A 101 72.08 33.78 -7.14
CA GLN A 101 71.72 33.92 -5.73
C GLN A 101 70.25 33.59 -5.43
N TRP A 102 69.38 33.69 -6.44
CA TRP A 102 67.98 33.30 -6.34
C TRP A 102 67.75 31.82 -6.69
N LEU A 103 68.50 31.28 -7.65
CA LEU A 103 68.28 29.94 -8.21
C LEU A 103 69.00 28.82 -7.45
N VAL A 104 69.98 29.16 -6.62
CA VAL A 104 70.68 28.21 -5.73
C VAL A 104 70.36 28.59 -4.30
N GLY A 105 69.43 27.83 -3.69
CA GLY A 105 69.15 27.82 -2.26
C GLY A 105 70.37 27.38 -1.44
N THR A 106 71.39 28.23 -1.43
CA THR A 106 72.59 28.13 -0.61
C THR A 106 72.81 29.52 -0.02
N HIS A 107 72.61 29.63 1.29
CA HIS A 107 73.01 30.82 2.03
C HIS A 107 74.46 31.17 1.69
N GLN A 108 74.59 32.30 1.00
CA GLN A 108 75.83 33.00 0.76
C GLN A 108 76.44 33.45 2.07
N ILE A 109 77.75 33.32 2.15
CA ILE A 109 78.59 34.07 3.09
C ILE A 109 79.50 34.91 2.20
N ASN A 110 79.57 36.21 2.52
CA ASN A 110 80.44 37.27 1.96
C ASN A 110 79.81 38.18 0.90
N ASN A 111 78.73 38.85 1.29
CA ASN A 111 78.70 40.32 1.40
C ASN A 111 77.45 40.70 2.21
N ILE A 112 77.56 40.56 3.53
CA ILE A 112 76.81 41.40 4.44
C ILE A 112 77.81 42.45 4.88
N ASP A 113 77.53 43.66 4.43
CA ASP A 113 78.00 44.89 5.02
C ASP A 113 77.77 44.84 6.55
N GLU A 114 78.86 45.03 7.29
CA GLU A 114 78.94 45.70 8.61
C GLU A 114 78.02 45.35 9.79
N GLU A 115 77.17 44.32 9.76
CA GLU A 115 76.51 43.84 10.99
C GLU A 115 76.73 42.33 11.20
N ASP A 116 77.41 42.02 12.31
CA ASP A 116 77.55 40.72 12.96
C ASP A 116 78.36 39.61 12.27
N ALA A 117 79.67 39.62 12.48
CA ALA A 117 80.52 38.45 12.27
C ALA A 117 81.49 38.20 13.44
N ILE A 118 81.06 37.32 14.34
CA ILE A 118 81.90 36.60 15.30
C ILE A 118 82.72 35.54 14.55
N PRO A 119 84.08 35.53 14.59
CA PRO A 119 84.86 34.45 14.00
C PRO A 119 85.27 33.43 15.07
N THR A 120 84.45 32.40 15.27
CA THR A 120 84.90 31.13 15.85
C THR A 120 84.96 30.06 14.76
N ARG A 121 86.01 30.11 13.96
CA ARG A 121 86.56 28.91 13.29
C ARG A 121 87.98 29.19 12.89
N ILE A 122 88.85 28.30 13.36
CA ILE A 122 90.29 28.25 13.16
C ILE A 122 90.58 28.35 11.66
N ARG A 123 90.83 29.58 11.18
CA ARG A 123 91.66 29.81 10.01
C ARG A 123 93.10 29.73 10.51
N GLN A 124 93.90 28.90 9.85
CA GLN A 124 95.34 28.89 10.03
C GLN A 124 95.85 30.32 9.77
N HIS A 125 96.25 31.02 10.83
CA HIS A 125 96.98 32.27 10.68
C HIS A 125 98.37 31.96 10.11
N PRO A 126 98.88 32.79 9.18
CA PRO A 126 100.26 32.67 8.72
C PRO A 126 101.23 32.76 9.91
N ILE A 127 102.23 31.88 9.92
CA ILE A 127 103.29 31.84 10.93
C ILE A 127 104.15 33.09 10.76
N SER A 128 103.93 34.11 11.58
CA SER A 128 104.96 35.00 12.15
C SER A 128 104.27 36.20 12.80
N LEU A 129 104.39 36.31 14.13
CA LEU A 129 103.97 37.37 15.06
C LEU A 129 103.00 36.81 16.10
N ASN A 130 103.54 36.41 17.24
CA ASN A 130 102.74 35.97 18.38
C ASN A 130 102.12 37.23 19.03
N PRO A 131 100.79 37.44 18.94
CA PRO A 131 100.15 38.68 19.40
C PRO A 131 100.38 38.92 20.90
N LEU A 132 100.45 37.83 21.67
CA LEU A 132 100.74 37.84 23.10
C LEU A 132 102.13 38.37 23.41
N TYR A 133 103.13 38.06 22.56
CA TYR A 133 104.50 38.56 22.76
C TYR A 133 104.57 40.06 22.51
N ILE A 134 103.91 40.55 21.45
CA ILE A 134 103.83 41.99 21.14
C ILE A 134 103.10 42.73 22.27
N GLN A 135 102.00 42.16 22.77
CA GLN A 135 101.25 42.73 23.88
C GLN A 135 102.11 42.80 25.15
N GLN A 136 102.83 41.72 25.49
CA GLN A 136 103.74 41.72 26.64
C GLN A 136 104.88 42.74 26.49
N GLU A 137 105.45 42.88 25.30
CA GLU A 137 106.46 43.92 25.04
C GLU A 137 105.88 45.33 25.21
N GLN A 138 104.68 45.58 24.69
CA GLN A 138 104.00 46.87 24.86
C GLN A 138 103.72 47.16 26.34
N GLU A 139 103.23 46.18 27.09
CA GLU A 139 102.99 46.31 28.52
C GLU A 139 104.28 46.61 29.30
N LYS A 140 105.39 45.93 28.96
CA LYS A 140 106.71 46.22 29.54
C LYS A 140 107.18 47.64 29.21
N ARG A 141 107.02 48.10 27.97
CA ARG A 141 107.41 49.46 27.56
C ARG A 141 106.57 50.52 28.29
N VAL A 142 105.27 50.30 28.42
CA VAL A 142 104.37 51.19 29.18
C VAL A 142 104.75 51.20 30.66
N PHE A 143 104.99 50.03 31.25
CA PHE A 143 105.42 49.91 32.64
C PHE A 143 106.73 50.66 32.91
N ASN A 144 107.75 50.48 32.05
CA ASN A 144 109.02 51.17 32.17
C ASN A 144 108.87 52.69 32.06
N ARG A 145 108.01 53.19 31.16
CA ARG A 145 107.71 54.62 31.05
C ARG A 145 107.04 55.17 32.31
N ILE A 146 106.04 54.45 32.84
CA ILE A 146 105.37 54.83 34.09
C ILE A 146 106.36 54.84 35.25
N SER A 147 107.24 53.83 35.34
CA SER A 147 108.26 53.75 36.38
C SER A 147 109.26 54.91 36.30
N ASN A 148 109.71 55.27 35.09
CA ASN A 148 110.61 56.41 34.89
C ASN A 148 109.91 57.72 35.28
N ARG A 149 108.66 57.91 34.86
CA ARG A 149 107.87 59.10 35.23
C ARG A 149 107.62 59.20 36.74
N LEU A 150 107.41 58.06 37.40
CA LEU A 150 107.26 58.01 38.86
C LEU A 150 108.55 58.43 39.57
N GLN A 151 109.70 57.97 39.10
CA GLN A 151 111.01 58.39 39.62
C GLN A 151 111.25 59.89 39.40
N GLU A 152 110.93 60.43 38.23
CA GLU A 152 111.01 61.87 37.97
C GLU A 152 110.17 62.67 38.97
N LEU A 153 108.92 62.27 39.20
CA LEU A 153 108.00 62.96 40.11
C LEU A 153 108.43 62.85 41.59
N GLU A 154 109.10 61.78 41.99
CA GLU A 154 109.60 61.58 43.37
C GLU A 154 110.84 62.43 43.70
N HIS A 155 111.69 62.74 42.72
CA HIS A 155 112.94 63.48 42.91
C HIS A 155 112.82 65.00 42.67
N MET A 156 111.60 65.52 42.50
CA MET A 156 111.37 66.96 42.30
C MET A 156 111.59 67.76 43.60
N PRO A 157 112.34 68.88 43.56
CA PRO A 157 112.68 69.66 44.77
C PRO A 157 111.43 70.27 45.43
N ALA A 158 111.40 70.30 46.76
CA ALA A 158 110.24 70.75 47.53
C ALA A 158 109.97 72.28 47.45
N GLN A 159 110.96 73.09 47.03
CA GLN A 159 110.85 74.54 46.80
C GLN A 159 110.18 74.87 45.44
N MET A 160 108.97 74.36 45.19
CA MET A 160 108.17 74.69 43.99
C MET A 160 106.89 75.43 44.38
N SER A 161 106.30 76.17 43.43
CA SER A 161 105.02 76.84 43.66
C SER A 161 103.92 75.84 44.03
N VAL A 162 102.96 76.29 44.84
CA VAL A 162 101.94 75.41 45.43
C VAL A 162 101.15 74.66 44.36
N ASP A 163 100.80 75.33 43.26
CA ASP A 163 100.00 74.75 42.17
C ASP A 163 100.75 73.67 41.37
N LEU A 164 102.04 73.89 41.11
CA LEU A 164 102.88 72.89 40.44
C LEU A 164 103.09 71.66 41.32
N ARG A 165 103.22 71.88 42.63
CA ARG A 165 103.36 70.80 43.61
C ARG A 165 102.10 69.96 43.74
N THR A 166 100.91 70.57 43.79
CA THR A 166 99.64 69.82 43.84
C THR A 166 99.41 69.00 42.58
N GLN A 167 99.69 69.56 41.39
CA GLN A 167 99.57 68.82 40.13
C GLN A 167 100.52 67.62 40.08
N ALA A 168 101.79 67.80 40.45
CA ALA A 168 102.76 66.71 40.52
C ALA A 168 102.33 65.62 41.53
N LEU A 169 101.76 66.01 42.67
CA LEU A 169 101.31 65.09 43.71
C LEU A 169 100.07 64.28 43.27
N ILE A 170 99.13 64.92 42.55
CA ILE A 170 97.98 64.22 41.94
C ILE A 170 98.46 63.20 40.91
N GLU A 171 99.36 63.59 40.01
CA GLU A 171 99.94 62.69 39.00
C GLU A 171 100.62 61.49 39.69
N LEU A 172 101.47 61.75 40.69
CA LEU A 172 102.18 60.72 41.45
C LEU A 172 101.23 59.76 42.16
N LYS A 173 100.19 60.26 42.85
CA LYS A 173 99.19 59.41 43.53
C LYS A 173 98.35 58.60 42.54
N SER A 174 97.97 59.19 41.41
CA SER A 174 97.18 58.49 40.39
C SER A 174 97.94 57.30 39.79
N LEU A 175 99.25 57.47 39.54
CA LEU A 175 100.11 56.40 39.03
C LEU A 175 100.33 55.28 40.07
N LYS A 176 100.46 55.62 41.36
CA LYS A 176 100.57 54.62 42.45
C LYS A 176 99.30 53.80 42.63
N LEU A 177 98.11 54.35 42.34
CA LEU A 177 96.82 53.66 42.49
C LEU A 177 96.40 52.81 41.28
N LEU A 178 97.18 52.81 40.19
CA LEU A 178 96.81 52.14 38.93
C LEU A 178 96.59 50.62 39.10
N GLN A 179 97.40 49.95 39.91
CA GLN A 179 97.29 48.50 40.11
C GLN A 179 96.02 48.12 40.88
N PHE A 180 95.66 48.89 41.89
CA PHE A 180 94.42 48.71 42.65
C PHE A 180 93.19 48.87 41.75
N GLN A 181 93.18 49.89 40.89
CA GLN A 181 92.10 50.10 39.93
C GLN A 181 91.95 48.93 38.93
N LYS A 182 93.07 48.37 38.45
CA LYS A 182 93.07 47.21 37.54
C LYS A 182 92.49 45.96 38.21
N GLN A 183 92.87 45.69 39.46
CA GLN A 183 92.38 44.54 40.21
C GLN A 183 90.87 44.61 40.43
N LEU A 184 90.37 45.76 40.95
CA LEU A 184 88.94 45.96 41.21
C LEU A 184 88.09 45.74 39.96
N ARG A 185 88.52 46.27 38.81
CA ARG A 185 87.82 46.07 37.53
C ARG A 185 87.84 44.60 37.08
N GLY A 186 88.92 43.87 37.35
CA GLY A 186 89.04 42.45 37.04
C GLY A 186 88.04 41.58 37.82
N GLU A 187 87.89 41.83 39.13
CA GLU A 187 86.96 41.10 39.99
C GLU A 187 85.49 41.30 39.57
N ILE A 188 85.11 42.53 39.23
CA ILE A 188 83.77 42.85 38.74
C ILE A 188 83.47 42.08 37.43
N LEU A 189 84.41 42.11 36.48
CA LEU A 189 84.24 41.40 35.21
C LEU A 189 84.17 39.88 35.38
N HIS A 190 84.91 39.32 36.33
CA HIS A 190 84.88 37.88 36.60
C HIS A 190 83.53 37.44 37.16
N THR A 191 83.01 38.19 38.14
CA THR A 191 81.71 37.90 38.76
C THR A 191 80.59 37.99 37.73
N MET A 192 80.59 39.05 36.90
CA MET A 192 79.62 39.20 35.81
C MET A 192 79.63 38.00 34.84
N LYS A 193 80.81 37.51 34.43
CA LYS A 193 80.91 36.38 33.50
C LYS A 193 80.34 35.07 34.05
N LYS A 194 80.45 34.83 35.36
CA LYS A 194 79.94 33.61 35.98
C LYS A 194 78.42 33.55 35.92
N ASP A 195 77.75 34.68 36.12
CA ASP A 195 76.30 34.76 36.12
C ASP A 195 75.68 34.75 34.71
N THR A 196 76.44 35.16 33.69
CA THR A 196 75.97 35.11 32.29
C THR A 196 76.07 33.71 31.65
N LEU A 197 76.80 32.75 32.24
CA LEU A 197 77.04 31.43 31.63
C LEU A 197 76.10 30.35 32.18
N ILE A 198 75.12 29.95 31.36
CA ILE A 198 74.26 28.79 31.64
C ILE A 198 75.11 27.50 31.54
N GLN A 199 75.46 26.89 32.68
CA GLN A 199 76.32 25.69 32.73
C GLN A 199 75.77 24.48 31.95
N THR A 200 74.46 24.44 31.69
CA THR A 200 73.78 23.42 30.88
C THR A 200 74.22 23.42 29.41
N ALA A 201 74.71 24.56 28.89
CA ALA A 201 75.18 24.69 27.51
C ALA A 201 76.59 24.12 27.28
N LEU A 202 77.43 24.07 28.32
CA LEU A 202 78.82 23.60 28.23
C LEU A 202 78.94 22.07 28.23
N ASN A 203 78.01 21.35 28.87
CA ASN A 203 77.98 19.89 28.85
C ASN A 203 76.57 19.30 28.68
N PRO A 204 75.98 19.37 27.47
CA PRO A 204 74.66 18.78 27.20
C PRO A 204 74.62 17.25 27.38
N ARG A 205 75.77 16.57 27.23
CA ARG A 205 75.87 15.11 27.31
C ARG A 205 75.69 14.56 28.72
N SER A 206 76.10 15.30 29.75
CA SER A 206 76.00 14.86 31.15
C SER A 206 74.55 14.77 31.64
N TYR A 207 73.62 15.49 30.98
CA TYR A 207 72.20 15.53 31.30
C TYR A 207 71.32 14.72 30.33
N LYS A 208 71.90 14.08 29.32
CA LYS A 208 71.17 13.27 28.33
C LYS A 208 71.07 11.82 28.81
N ARG A 209 69.92 11.40 29.34
CA ARG A 209 69.65 9.98 29.65
C ARG A 209 69.35 9.19 28.35
N PRO A 210 70.10 8.14 28.01
CA PRO A 210 69.78 7.31 26.86
C PRO A 210 68.55 6.44 27.18
N LYS A 211 67.48 6.57 26.38
CA LYS A 211 66.29 5.71 26.50
C LYS A 211 66.60 4.34 25.90
N ARG A 212 66.69 3.29 26.72
CA ARG A 212 66.78 1.90 26.25
C ARG A 212 65.37 1.36 26.04
N HIS A 213 65.07 0.88 24.84
CA HIS A 213 63.78 0.25 24.55
C HIS A 213 63.73 -1.15 25.14
N HIS A 214 62.74 -1.39 26.00
CA HIS A 214 62.54 -2.68 26.65
C HIS A 214 61.54 -3.51 25.86
N LEU A 215 61.65 -4.84 25.94
CA LEU A 215 60.74 -5.76 25.24
C LEU A 215 59.26 -5.54 25.62
N ARG A 216 59.00 -5.06 26.83
CA ARG A 216 57.65 -4.67 27.29
C ARG A 216 57.10 -3.46 26.52
N GLU A 217 57.89 -2.43 26.28
CA GLU A 217 57.48 -1.26 25.50
C GLU A 217 57.24 -1.62 24.03
N ALA A 218 58.09 -2.50 23.46
CA ALA A 218 57.90 -3.04 22.11
C ALA A 218 56.60 -3.85 21.98
N ARG A 219 56.30 -4.72 22.96
CA ARG A 219 55.03 -5.46 22.99
C ARG A 219 53.81 -4.55 23.17
N SER A 220 53.91 -3.52 24.03
CA SER A 220 52.82 -2.55 24.21
C SER A 220 52.56 -1.71 22.95
N THR A 221 53.61 -1.34 22.22
CA THR A 221 53.48 -0.62 20.95
C THR A 221 52.90 -1.52 19.85
N GLU A 222 53.36 -2.77 19.72
CA GLU A 222 52.78 -3.77 18.82
C GLU A 222 51.29 -4.03 19.13
N GLN A 223 50.95 -4.17 20.42
CA GLN A 223 49.57 -4.35 20.85
C GLN A 223 48.70 -3.13 20.48
N TYR A 224 49.23 -1.92 20.65
CA TYR A 224 48.52 -0.68 20.30
C TYR A 224 48.34 -0.53 18.78
N GLU A 225 49.34 -0.90 17.97
CA GLU A 225 49.21 -0.94 16.51
C GLU A 225 48.19 -1.98 16.05
N ARG A 226 48.19 -3.16 16.67
CA ARG A 226 47.20 -4.21 16.40
C ARG A 226 45.80 -3.73 16.75
N GLN A 227 45.65 -3.08 17.90
CA GLN A 227 44.38 -2.48 18.34
C GLN A 227 43.90 -1.41 17.35
N ARG A 228 44.78 -0.48 16.94
CA ARG A 228 44.46 0.52 15.91
C ARG A 228 44.04 -0.10 14.58
N LYS A 229 44.73 -1.15 14.13
CA LYS A 229 44.37 -1.85 12.88
C LYS A 229 42.98 -2.47 12.98
N ILE A 230 42.67 -3.12 14.10
CA ILE A 230 41.34 -3.70 14.35
C ILE A 230 40.27 -2.61 14.42
N GLU A 231 40.53 -1.48 15.07
CA GLU A 231 39.59 -0.35 15.14
C GLU A 231 39.33 0.28 13.77
N ILE A 232 40.36 0.44 12.95
CA ILE A 232 40.21 0.93 11.56
C ILE A 232 39.38 -0.07 10.75
N GLU A 233 39.67 -1.37 10.85
CA GLU A 233 38.93 -2.41 10.14
C GLU A 233 37.47 -2.49 10.61
N GLN A 234 37.22 -2.41 11.92
CA GLN A 234 35.87 -2.35 12.49
C GLN A 234 35.14 -1.07 12.04
N GLY A 235 35.83 0.07 11.99
CA GLY A 235 35.28 1.31 11.47
C GLY A 235 34.90 1.21 9.99
N GLN A 236 35.71 0.54 9.16
CA GLN A 236 35.39 0.26 7.77
C GLN A 236 34.19 -0.69 7.64
N ARG A 237 34.16 -1.77 8.42
CA ARG A 237 33.03 -2.73 8.45
C ARG A 237 31.75 -2.05 8.92
N ALA A 238 31.82 -1.17 9.92
CA ALA A 238 30.68 -0.41 10.41
C ALA A 238 30.13 0.55 9.34
N LYS A 239 31.00 1.30 8.66
CA LYS A 239 30.60 2.17 7.53
C LYS A 239 29.95 1.37 6.39
N HIS A 240 30.51 0.21 6.06
CA HIS A 240 29.94 -0.67 5.04
C HIS A 240 28.57 -1.22 5.47
N HIS A 241 28.43 -1.62 6.73
CA HIS A 241 27.16 -2.08 7.28
C HIS A 241 26.09 -0.98 7.32
N GLU A 242 26.47 0.24 7.70
CA GLU A 242 25.59 1.42 7.66
C GLU A 242 25.11 1.72 6.24
N PHE A 243 26.01 1.67 5.26
CA PHE A 243 25.65 1.80 3.85
C PHE A 243 24.66 0.72 3.39
N LEU A 244 24.90 -0.55 3.71
CA LEU A 244 23.98 -1.63 3.36
C LEU A 244 22.60 -1.45 4.03
N ASN A 245 22.56 -1.01 5.29
CA ASN A 245 21.32 -0.71 5.99
C ASN A 245 20.58 0.47 5.34
N ALA A 246 21.29 1.52 4.91
CA ALA A 246 20.71 2.65 4.20
C ALA A 246 20.08 2.19 2.87
N VAL A 247 20.79 1.36 2.10
CA VAL A 247 20.28 0.78 0.84
C VAL A 247 19.04 -0.09 1.10
N GLN A 248 19.06 -0.94 2.13
CA GLN A 248 17.93 -1.79 2.46
C GLN A 248 16.71 -0.98 2.94
N THR A 249 16.94 0.09 3.70
CA THR A 249 15.90 1.00 4.16
C THR A 249 15.27 1.73 2.98
N HIS A 250 16.07 2.31 2.10
CA HIS A 250 15.60 2.94 0.87
C HIS A 250 14.80 1.97 -0.01
N ALA A 251 15.26 0.72 -0.18
CA ALA A 251 14.53 -0.29 -0.94
C ALA A 251 13.19 -0.71 -0.31
N ARG A 252 13.05 -0.60 1.02
CA ARG A 252 11.78 -0.82 1.72
C ARG A 252 10.83 0.36 1.51
N GLU A 253 11.34 1.58 1.71
CA GLU A 253 10.58 2.83 1.50
C GLU A 253 10.10 2.95 0.05
N PHE A 254 10.94 2.61 -0.92
CA PHE A 254 10.58 2.61 -2.34
C PHE A 254 9.42 1.63 -2.65
N ARG A 255 9.46 0.41 -2.11
CA ARG A 255 8.37 -0.56 -2.26
C ARG A 255 7.09 -0.09 -1.56
N GLU A 256 7.21 0.50 -0.38
CA GLU A 256 6.07 1.07 0.33
C GLU A 256 5.45 2.24 -0.41
N TYR A 257 6.27 3.13 -0.99
CA TYR A 257 5.83 4.25 -1.80
C TYR A 257 4.98 3.77 -2.98
N HIS A 258 5.49 2.81 -3.78
CA HIS A 258 4.73 2.25 -4.90
C HIS A 258 3.46 1.52 -4.46
N ARG A 259 3.49 0.82 -3.32
CA ARG A 259 2.29 0.19 -2.75
C ARG A 259 1.26 1.22 -2.31
N ARG A 260 1.67 2.31 -1.65
CA ARG A 260 0.80 3.42 -1.26
C ARG A 260 0.22 4.13 -2.47
N TYR A 261 1.04 4.39 -3.49
CA TYR A 261 0.60 4.98 -4.75
C TYR A 261 -0.45 4.11 -5.44
N SER A 262 -0.18 2.82 -5.64
CA SER A 262 -1.14 1.86 -6.23
C SER A 262 -2.46 1.79 -5.45
N LEU A 263 -2.41 1.78 -4.12
CA LEU A 263 -3.60 1.82 -3.26
C LEU A 263 -4.36 3.15 -3.41
N SER A 264 -3.65 4.27 -3.48
CA SER A 264 -4.24 5.60 -3.69
C SER A 264 -4.96 5.68 -5.04
N THR A 265 -4.31 5.24 -6.12
CA THR A 265 -4.91 5.16 -7.46
C THR A 265 -6.14 4.26 -7.46
N THR A 266 -6.09 3.11 -6.79
CA THR A 266 -7.24 2.20 -6.67
C THR A 266 -8.39 2.84 -5.88
N ARG A 267 -8.09 3.58 -4.81
CA ARG A 267 -9.10 4.34 -4.05
C ARG A 267 -9.71 5.45 -4.88
N MET A 268 -8.90 6.20 -5.62
CA MET A 268 -9.36 7.25 -6.53
C MET A 268 -10.27 6.67 -7.62
N ASN A 269 -9.87 5.57 -8.25
CA ASN A 269 -10.71 4.87 -9.24
C ASN A 269 -12.05 4.42 -8.65
N LYS A 270 -12.07 3.90 -7.42
CA LYS A 270 -13.32 3.55 -6.72
C LYS A 270 -14.18 4.78 -6.42
N ALA A 271 -13.57 5.89 -6.01
CA ALA A 271 -14.29 7.14 -5.74
C ALA A 271 -14.90 7.71 -7.03
N ILE A 272 -14.17 7.67 -8.14
CA ILE A 272 -14.64 8.08 -9.47
C ILE A 272 -15.81 7.19 -9.92
N GLN A 273 -15.69 5.87 -9.80
CA GLN A 273 -16.79 4.94 -10.10
C GLN A 273 -18.03 5.22 -9.24
N ALA A 274 -17.84 5.48 -7.94
CA ALA A 274 -18.94 5.84 -7.04
C ALA A 274 -19.59 7.17 -7.41
N TYR A 275 -18.79 8.17 -7.82
CA TYR A 275 -19.28 9.46 -8.30
C TYR A 275 -20.14 9.30 -9.55
N PHE A 276 -19.67 8.57 -10.56
CA PHE A 276 -20.45 8.30 -11.78
C PHE A 276 -21.74 7.54 -11.47
N ALA A 277 -21.67 6.50 -10.63
CA ALA A 277 -22.85 5.74 -10.22
C ALA A 277 -23.87 6.59 -9.44
N ASN A 278 -23.41 7.56 -8.63
CA ASN A 278 -24.31 8.47 -7.92
C ASN A 278 -24.94 9.50 -8.86
N ASN A 279 -24.16 10.06 -9.78
CA ASN A 279 -24.64 11.00 -10.78
C ASN A 279 -25.69 10.34 -11.70
N GLU A 280 -25.44 9.09 -12.14
CA GLU A 280 -26.43 8.31 -12.90
C GLU A 280 -27.74 8.12 -12.13
N ARG A 281 -27.68 7.84 -10.82
CA ARG A 281 -28.86 7.73 -9.97
C ARG A 281 -29.62 9.06 -9.83
N GLU A 282 -28.92 10.17 -9.70
CA GLU A 282 -29.56 11.49 -9.65
C GLU A 282 -30.24 11.83 -10.97
N LEU A 283 -29.58 11.58 -12.10
CA LEU A 283 -30.18 11.75 -13.43
C LEU A 283 -31.43 10.89 -13.62
N ILE A 284 -31.44 9.65 -13.15
CA ILE A 284 -32.64 8.79 -13.20
C ILE A 284 -33.77 9.39 -12.36
N LYS A 285 -33.49 9.82 -11.13
CA LYS A 285 -34.49 10.47 -10.26
C LYS A 285 -35.03 11.76 -10.85
N GLU A 286 -34.17 12.57 -11.47
CA GLU A 286 -34.56 13.82 -12.11
C GLU A 286 -35.44 13.57 -13.34
N LYS A 287 -35.11 12.55 -14.15
CA LYS A 287 -35.96 12.10 -15.27
C LYS A 287 -37.33 11.64 -14.77
N GLU A 288 -37.38 10.79 -13.74
CA GLU A 288 -38.65 10.37 -13.13
C GLU A 288 -39.47 11.55 -12.60
N ARG A 289 -38.82 12.56 -11.99
CA ARG A 289 -39.49 13.77 -11.50
C ARG A 289 -40.07 14.61 -12.65
N LYS A 290 -39.28 14.85 -13.70
CA LYS A 290 -39.72 15.56 -14.91
C LYS A 290 -40.89 14.83 -15.59
N GLU A 291 -40.85 13.50 -15.64
CA GLU A 291 -41.92 12.69 -16.22
C GLU A 291 -43.19 12.73 -15.37
N LYS A 292 -43.08 12.65 -14.04
CA LYS A 292 -44.23 12.85 -13.12
C LYS A 292 -44.84 14.25 -13.24
N GLU A 293 -44.02 15.28 -13.34
CA GLU A 293 -44.49 16.67 -13.54
C GLU A 293 -45.16 16.84 -14.91
N ARG A 294 -44.62 16.21 -15.96
CA ARG A 294 -45.23 16.19 -17.30
C ARG A 294 -46.61 15.52 -17.29
N ILE A 295 -46.74 14.36 -16.65
CA ILE A 295 -48.02 13.64 -16.52
C ILE A 295 -49.02 14.45 -15.70
N LYS A 296 -48.57 15.12 -14.63
CA LYS A 296 -49.41 15.97 -13.78
C LYS A 296 -49.93 17.22 -14.52
N ARG A 297 -49.13 17.82 -15.41
CA ARG A 297 -49.58 18.94 -16.27
C ARG A 297 -50.64 18.50 -17.27
N LEU A 298 -50.43 17.34 -17.91
CA LEU A 298 -51.41 16.70 -18.81
C LEU A 298 -52.74 16.37 -18.12
N MET A 299 -52.72 15.97 -16.84
CA MET A 299 -53.94 15.75 -16.06
C MET A 299 -54.70 17.06 -15.74
N ASN A 300 -53.98 18.15 -15.49
CA ASN A 300 -54.58 19.42 -15.09
C ASN A 300 -55.14 20.23 -16.26
N GLU A 301 -54.63 20.03 -17.48
CA GLU A 301 -55.05 20.79 -18.67
C GLU A 301 -56.32 20.24 -19.34
N ASP A 302 -56.70 18.98 -19.10
CA ASP A 302 -57.85 18.36 -19.77
C ASP A 302 -58.58 17.31 -18.89
N GLU A 303 -59.16 17.76 -17.77
CA GLU A 303 -59.90 16.88 -16.83
C GLU A 303 -61.22 16.30 -17.40
N GLU A 304 -61.80 16.92 -18.43
CA GLU A 304 -63.05 16.49 -19.08
C GLU A 304 -62.80 15.59 -20.31
N GLY A 305 -61.75 15.86 -21.10
CA GLY A 305 -61.30 14.97 -22.16
C GLY A 305 -60.79 13.64 -21.62
N TYR A 306 -60.02 13.67 -20.52
CA TYR A 306 -59.53 12.46 -19.84
C TYR A 306 -60.66 11.58 -19.29
N ARG A 307 -61.78 12.17 -18.85
CA ARG A 307 -62.95 11.45 -18.33
C ARG A 307 -63.78 10.80 -19.45
N LYS A 308 -63.99 11.50 -20.57
CA LYS A 308 -64.65 10.95 -21.78
C LYS A 308 -63.82 9.86 -22.47
N LEU A 309 -62.49 10.03 -22.50
CA LEU A 309 -61.55 9.07 -23.04
C LEU A 309 -61.42 7.80 -22.18
N VAL A 310 -61.83 7.85 -20.91
CA VAL A 310 -61.91 6.68 -20.00
C VAL A 310 -63.18 5.85 -20.23
N ASP A 311 -64.29 6.48 -20.63
CA ASP A 311 -65.55 5.79 -20.93
C ASP A 311 -65.56 5.15 -22.34
N GLU A 312 -65.04 5.83 -23.37
CA GLU A 312 -64.78 5.21 -24.69
C GLU A 312 -63.70 4.12 -24.61
N LYS A 313 -62.80 4.22 -23.62
CA LYS A 313 -61.83 3.18 -23.33
C LYS A 313 -62.39 1.97 -22.62
N LYS A 314 -63.68 1.76 -22.32
CA LYS A 314 -64.06 0.48 -21.67
C LYS A 314 -63.82 -0.75 -22.58
N ASP A 315 -64.08 -0.65 -23.88
CA ASP A 315 -63.74 -1.68 -24.87
C ASP A 315 -62.30 -1.52 -25.41
N ALA A 316 -61.83 -0.29 -25.58
CA ALA A 316 -60.42 -0.01 -25.89
C ALA A 316 -59.46 -0.26 -24.70
N ARG A 317 -59.96 -0.55 -23.48
CA ARG A 317 -59.19 -0.89 -22.27
C ARG A 317 -58.77 -2.33 -22.33
N LEU A 318 -59.59 -3.23 -22.84
CA LEU A 318 -59.15 -4.58 -23.15
C LEU A 318 -58.05 -4.56 -24.22
N THR A 319 -58.19 -3.74 -25.26
CA THR A 319 -57.18 -3.57 -26.33
C THR A 319 -55.93 -2.81 -25.89
N LEU A 320 -56.06 -1.81 -25.01
CA LEU A 320 -54.95 -1.08 -24.39
C LEU A 320 -54.25 -1.93 -23.32
N LEU A 321 -55.00 -2.74 -22.58
CA LEU A 321 -54.43 -3.74 -21.67
C LEU A 321 -53.71 -4.82 -22.48
N LEU A 322 -54.26 -5.27 -23.61
CA LEU A 322 -53.59 -6.18 -24.56
C LEU A 322 -52.29 -5.54 -25.04
N SER A 323 -52.34 -4.32 -25.58
CA SER A 323 -51.15 -3.64 -26.13
C SER A 323 -50.11 -3.27 -25.07
N GLN A 324 -50.51 -2.87 -23.86
CA GLN A 324 -49.60 -2.64 -22.73
C GLN A 324 -48.98 -3.94 -22.24
N THR A 325 -49.74 -5.04 -22.19
CA THR A 325 -49.14 -6.34 -21.85
C THR A 325 -48.29 -6.92 -22.97
N ASP A 326 -48.60 -6.65 -24.23
CA ASP A 326 -47.80 -7.10 -25.37
C ASP A 326 -46.49 -6.31 -25.44
N ALA A 327 -46.54 -4.99 -25.22
CA ALA A 327 -45.35 -4.16 -25.04
C ALA A 327 -44.52 -4.63 -23.82
N TYR A 328 -45.17 -5.07 -22.75
CA TYR A 328 -44.50 -5.66 -21.60
C TYR A 328 -43.88 -7.03 -21.92
N ILE A 329 -44.58 -7.89 -22.66
CA ILE A 329 -44.07 -9.18 -23.13
C ILE A 329 -42.87 -8.97 -24.05
N ASP A 330 -42.89 -7.94 -24.90
CA ASP A 330 -41.78 -7.62 -25.79
C ASP A 330 -40.59 -7.02 -25.02
N ASN A 331 -40.84 -6.18 -24.01
CA ASN A 331 -39.81 -5.76 -23.06
C ASN A 331 -39.24 -6.96 -22.28
N LEU A 332 -40.08 -7.89 -21.83
CA LEU A 332 -39.65 -9.15 -21.21
C LEU A 332 -38.83 -10.02 -22.17
N LYS A 333 -39.22 -10.16 -23.44
CA LYS A 333 -38.44 -10.86 -24.46
C LYS A 333 -37.06 -10.22 -24.61
N GLN A 334 -37.01 -8.88 -24.66
CA GLN A 334 -35.75 -8.14 -24.75
C GLN A 334 -34.89 -8.33 -23.49
N LEU A 335 -35.49 -8.25 -22.30
CA LEU A 335 -34.82 -8.48 -21.02
C LEU A 335 -34.31 -9.92 -20.87
N VAL A 336 -35.07 -10.92 -21.34
CA VAL A 336 -34.64 -12.32 -21.38
C VAL A 336 -33.46 -12.47 -22.34
N ARG A 337 -33.52 -11.90 -23.54
CA ARG A 337 -32.38 -11.90 -24.49
C ARG A 337 -31.13 -11.23 -23.91
N GLN A 338 -31.29 -10.08 -23.25
CA GLN A 338 -30.19 -9.41 -22.55
C GLN A 338 -29.62 -10.25 -21.41
N HIS A 339 -30.48 -10.92 -20.62
CA HIS A 339 -30.05 -11.82 -19.55
C HIS A 339 -29.25 -13.00 -20.09
N GLN A 340 -29.71 -13.63 -21.18
CA GLN A 340 -29.00 -14.71 -21.87
C GLN A 340 -27.61 -14.25 -22.35
N GLN A 341 -27.52 -13.05 -22.96
CA GLN A 341 -26.25 -12.49 -23.43
C GLN A 341 -25.30 -12.14 -22.29
N ALA A 342 -25.81 -11.54 -21.20
CA ALA A 342 -25.02 -11.18 -20.03
C ALA A 342 -24.46 -12.39 -19.28
N ASN A 343 -25.20 -13.49 -19.22
CA ASN A 343 -24.69 -14.74 -18.65
C ASN A 343 -23.65 -15.39 -19.57
N ARG A 344 -23.86 -15.39 -20.89
CA ARG A 344 -22.88 -15.91 -21.86
C ARG A 344 -21.55 -15.14 -21.84
N SER A 345 -21.57 -13.81 -21.71
CA SER A 345 -20.34 -13.01 -21.64
C SER A 345 -19.56 -13.28 -20.34
N ARG A 346 -20.25 -13.51 -19.21
CA ARG A 346 -19.62 -13.93 -17.93
C ARG A 346 -18.99 -15.32 -18.00
N GLU A 347 -19.59 -16.25 -18.74
CA GLU A 347 -18.98 -17.56 -18.98
C GLU A 347 -17.70 -17.47 -19.81
N ARG A 348 -17.64 -16.54 -20.78
CA ARG A 348 -16.43 -16.32 -21.59
C ARG A 348 -15.29 -15.72 -20.78
N THR A 349 -15.57 -14.75 -19.89
CA THR A 349 -14.53 -14.11 -19.05
C THR A 349 -14.00 -15.03 -17.96
N THR A 350 -14.80 -15.99 -17.49
CA THR A 350 -14.35 -16.99 -16.51
C THR A 350 -13.48 -18.08 -17.14
N LYS A 351 -13.77 -18.49 -18.38
CA LYS A 351 -12.93 -19.45 -19.13
C LYS A 351 -11.56 -18.89 -19.53
N THR A 352 -11.44 -17.60 -19.86
CA THR A 352 -10.14 -16.99 -20.21
C THR A 352 -9.20 -16.81 -19.02
N ILE A 353 -9.69 -16.90 -17.78
CA ILE A 353 -8.87 -16.80 -16.56
C ILE A 353 -8.34 -18.18 -16.14
N SER A 354 -9.01 -19.29 -16.49
CA SER A 354 -8.60 -20.64 -16.09
C SER A 354 -7.49 -21.27 -16.96
N ASP A 355 -7.27 -20.79 -18.19
CA ASP A 355 -6.40 -21.46 -19.18
C ASP A 355 -5.02 -20.81 -19.40
N LYS A 356 -4.55 -19.91 -18.52
CA LYS A 356 -3.19 -19.36 -18.64
C LYS A 356 -2.20 -20.04 -17.69
N PRO A 357 -1.20 -20.80 -18.18
CA PRO A 357 -0.06 -21.20 -17.37
C PRO A 357 0.82 -19.97 -17.06
N VAL A 358 1.29 -19.88 -15.81
CA VAL A 358 2.13 -18.78 -15.31
C VAL A 358 3.55 -18.94 -15.87
N GLN A 359 3.99 -17.99 -16.69
CA GLN A 359 5.41 -17.76 -17.00
C GLN A 359 5.78 -16.28 -16.72
N PRO A 360 7.05 -15.98 -16.39
CA PRO A 360 7.45 -14.68 -15.87
C PRO A 360 7.44 -13.61 -16.97
N VAL A 361 6.91 -12.44 -16.63
CA VAL A 361 6.77 -11.28 -17.52
C VAL A 361 8.13 -10.60 -17.72
N THR A 362 8.67 -10.65 -18.94
CA THR A 362 9.68 -9.70 -19.41
C THR A 362 8.96 -8.54 -20.10
N ILE A 363 9.18 -7.33 -19.61
CA ILE A 363 8.59 -6.10 -20.14
C ILE A 363 9.43 -5.68 -21.36
N VAL A 364 8.84 -5.72 -22.56
CA VAL A 364 9.35 -5.00 -23.73
C VAL A 364 8.25 -4.06 -24.20
N VAL A 365 8.61 -2.78 -24.23
CA VAL A 365 7.80 -1.64 -24.67
C VAL A 365 7.74 -1.64 -26.19
N HIS A 366 6.54 -1.53 -26.79
CA HIS A 366 6.36 -1.05 -28.16
C HIS A 366 5.10 -0.18 -28.26
N GLU A 367 5.27 0.97 -28.90
CA GLU A 367 4.29 2.01 -29.23
C GLU A 367 3.41 1.63 -30.44
N PRO A 368 2.29 2.34 -30.67
CA PRO A 368 1.19 1.86 -31.50
C PRO A 368 1.30 2.31 -32.97
N SER A 369 0.89 1.44 -33.89
CA SER A 369 0.53 1.82 -35.26
C SER A 369 -0.83 1.24 -35.64
N THR A 370 -1.43 1.95 -36.59
CA THR A 370 -2.80 2.05 -37.06
C THR A 370 -3.32 0.85 -37.87
N ASP A 371 -4.65 0.71 -37.83
CA ASP A 371 -5.61 0.20 -38.84
C ASP A 371 -5.26 -1.05 -39.67
N GLU A 372 -6.08 -2.11 -39.55
CA GLU A 372 -6.82 -2.68 -40.69
C GLU A 372 -7.82 -3.80 -40.32
N GLU A 373 -9.03 -3.61 -40.85
CA GLU A 373 -10.09 -4.50 -41.33
C GLU A 373 -10.22 -5.97 -40.90
N ALA A 374 -11.44 -6.28 -40.47
CA ALA A 374 -11.96 -7.61 -40.19
C ALA A 374 -12.36 -8.36 -41.48
N LYS A 375 -11.86 -9.59 -41.65
CA LYS A 375 -12.37 -10.58 -42.62
C LYS A 375 -13.32 -11.60 -41.96
N PRO A 376 -14.40 -12.03 -42.63
CA PRO A 376 -15.42 -12.91 -42.07
C PRO A 376 -15.08 -14.40 -42.21
N ALA A 377 -15.63 -15.20 -41.29
CA ALA A 377 -15.51 -16.66 -41.19
C ALA A 377 -16.38 -17.41 -42.24
N PRO A 378 -16.08 -18.68 -42.55
CA PRO A 378 -16.56 -19.36 -43.74
C PRO A 378 -17.98 -19.94 -43.63
N ILE A 379 -18.63 -19.97 -44.79
CA ILE A 379 -19.92 -20.57 -45.12
C ILE A 379 -19.75 -22.10 -45.20
N VAL A 380 -20.63 -22.86 -44.53
CA VAL A 380 -20.85 -24.29 -44.81
C VAL A 380 -22.36 -24.58 -44.80
N ASP A 381 -22.78 -25.16 -45.92
CA ASP A 381 -24.07 -25.66 -46.41
C ASP A 381 -25.23 -25.91 -45.44
N GLN A 382 -26.38 -25.33 -45.80
CA GLN A 382 -27.72 -25.77 -45.43
C GLN A 382 -28.35 -26.46 -46.64
N THR A 383 -28.41 -27.79 -46.65
CA THR A 383 -29.44 -28.54 -47.39
C THR A 383 -29.78 -29.80 -46.59
N GLY A 384 -31.04 -29.92 -46.17
CA GLY A 384 -31.59 -31.19 -45.69
C GLY A 384 -32.49 -31.10 -44.45
N ASN A 385 -33.79 -31.33 -44.67
CA ASN A 385 -34.80 -31.82 -43.71
C ASN A 385 -35.51 -30.84 -42.75
N ASP A 386 -36.08 -29.76 -43.29
CA ASP A 386 -37.07 -28.95 -42.56
C ASP A 386 -38.50 -29.54 -42.58
N GLU A 387 -38.83 -30.49 -43.47
CA GLU A 387 -40.19 -31.05 -43.57
C GLU A 387 -40.54 -32.06 -42.47
N ALA A 388 -39.56 -32.78 -41.92
CA ALA A 388 -39.81 -33.80 -40.88
C ALA A 388 -40.09 -33.21 -39.48
N ILE A 389 -39.76 -31.93 -39.27
CA ILE A 389 -39.92 -31.24 -37.97
C ILE A 389 -41.34 -30.65 -37.82
N CYS A 390 -42.03 -30.35 -38.92
CA CYS A 390 -43.40 -29.83 -38.91
C CYS A 390 -44.44 -30.85 -38.45
N ASP A 391 -44.27 -32.14 -38.81
CA ASP A 391 -45.30 -33.16 -38.52
C ASP A 391 -45.23 -33.70 -37.08
N ALA A 392 -44.06 -33.67 -36.43
CA ALA A 392 -43.96 -34.02 -35.00
C ALA A 392 -44.55 -32.93 -34.08
N VAL A 393 -44.65 -31.68 -34.54
CA VAL A 393 -45.20 -30.55 -33.77
C VAL A 393 -46.73 -30.53 -33.78
N LYS A 394 -47.38 -31.12 -34.80
CA LYS A 394 -48.86 -31.20 -34.85
C LYS A 394 -49.46 -32.15 -33.80
N VAL A 395 -48.72 -33.15 -33.33
CA VAL A 395 -49.26 -34.17 -32.41
C VAL A 395 -49.21 -33.73 -30.93
N ALA A 396 -48.40 -32.73 -30.58
CA ALA A 396 -48.30 -32.22 -29.21
C ALA A 396 -49.25 -31.04 -28.91
N ALA A 397 -50.05 -30.60 -29.90
CA ALA A 397 -50.88 -29.40 -29.84
C ALA A 397 -52.39 -29.68 -29.95
N THR A 398 -52.89 -30.79 -29.40
CA THR A 398 -54.34 -31.07 -29.32
C THR A 398 -54.99 -30.38 -28.11
N ASN A 399 -54.71 -29.09 -27.91
CA ASN A 399 -55.54 -28.21 -27.09
C ASN A 399 -56.01 -27.09 -28.03
N GLU A 400 -57.32 -27.01 -28.23
CA GLU A 400 -58.04 -26.16 -29.20
C GLU A 400 -57.87 -24.62 -29.00
N ASP A 401 -56.94 -24.18 -28.14
CA ASP A 401 -56.75 -22.77 -27.78
C ASP A 401 -55.52 -22.09 -28.43
N ASP A 402 -54.64 -22.84 -29.13
CA ASP A 402 -53.37 -22.32 -29.66
C ASP A 402 -53.37 -22.08 -31.22
N GLU A 403 -54.53 -22.02 -31.88
CA GLU A 403 -54.66 -21.90 -33.36
C GLU A 403 -54.42 -20.48 -33.95
N TYR A 404 -54.00 -19.49 -33.15
CA TYR A 404 -53.75 -18.12 -33.62
C TYR A 404 -52.43 -17.53 -33.08
N ASP A 405 -51.26 -17.99 -33.56
CA ASP A 405 -50.08 -17.12 -33.68
C ASP A 405 -48.97 -17.76 -34.55
N ALA A 406 -48.94 -17.41 -35.83
CA ALA A 406 -47.85 -17.75 -36.77
C ALA A 406 -46.57 -16.88 -36.57
N LYS A 407 -46.43 -16.23 -35.41
CA LYS A 407 -45.24 -15.46 -35.01
C LYS A 407 -44.42 -16.28 -34.01
N GLU A 408 -43.08 -16.13 -34.01
CA GLU A 408 -42.17 -16.78 -33.05
C GLU A 408 -42.75 -16.79 -31.63
N SER A 409 -43.28 -17.94 -31.20
CA SER A 409 -43.91 -18.09 -29.89
C SER A 409 -42.87 -17.81 -28.80
N TYR A 410 -43.25 -17.09 -27.74
CA TYR A 410 -42.37 -16.78 -26.61
C TYR A 410 -41.60 -18.01 -26.08
N TYR A 411 -42.23 -19.18 -26.17
CA TYR A 411 -41.65 -20.48 -25.81
C TYR A 411 -40.46 -20.89 -26.71
N SER A 412 -40.49 -20.65 -28.02
CA SER A 412 -39.37 -20.96 -28.92
C SER A 412 -38.18 -20.02 -28.72
N ILE A 413 -38.42 -18.76 -28.34
CA ILE A 413 -37.36 -17.80 -27.99
C ILE A 413 -36.64 -18.21 -26.70
N ALA A 414 -37.38 -18.64 -25.67
CA ALA A 414 -36.80 -19.10 -24.42
C ALA A 414 -36.04 -20.43 -24.58
N HIS A 415 -36.62 -21.37 -25.33
CA HIS A 415 -36.04 -22.68 -25.65
C HIS A 415 -35.43 -22.70 -27.05
N ARG A 416 -34.55 -21.74 -27.36
CA ARG A 416 -33.91 -21.62 -28.68
C ARG A 416 -32.94 -22.77 -28.94
N ILE A 417 -32.14 -23.12 -27.94
CA ILE A 417 -31.27 -24.30 -27.98
C ILE A 417 -32.03 -25.47 -27.37
N ARG A 418 -32.40 -26.44 -28.20
CA ARG A 418 -33.02 -27.71 -27.78
C ARG A 418 -32.08 -28.86 -28.10
N GLU A 419 -32.08 -29.83 -27.21
CA GLU A 419 -31.27 -31.03 -27.31
C GLU A 419 -32.19 -32.19 -26.94
N PRO A 420 -32.68 -32.97 -27.90
CA PRO A 420 -33.60 -34.07 -27.61
C PRO A 420 -32.86 -35.15 -26.83
N ILE A 421 -33.41 -35.56 -25.69
CA ILE A 421 -32.82 -36.59 -24.82
C ILE A 421 -33.72 -37.82 -24.86
N THR A 422 -33.34 -38.79 -25.69
CA THR A 422 -34.06 -40.06 -25.86
C THR A 422 -33.60 -41.14 -24.88
N GLU A 423 -32.36 -41.05 -24.39
CA GLU A 423 -31.75 -42.05 -23.51
C GLU A 423 -31.20 -41.43 -22.22
N GLN A 424 -31.20 -42.21 -21.14
CA GLN A 424 -30.59 -41.80 -19.86
C GLN A 424 -29.05 -41.90 -19.91
N SER A 425 -28.34 -41.11 -19.10
CA SER A 425 -26.88 -41.21 -18.99
C SER A 425 -26.46 -42.57 -18.43
N LYS A 426 -25.31 -43.08 -18.90
CA LYS A 426 -24.71 -44.35 -18.45
C LYS A 426 -24.31 -44.33 -16.98
N MET A 427 -24.07 -43.14 -16.42
CA MET A 427 -23.77 -42.96 -14.99
C MET A 427 -25.01 -43.12 -14.08
N LEU A 428 -26.22 -43.09 -14.64
CA LEU A 428 -27.45 -43.29 -13.89
C LEU A 428 -27.78 -44.79 -13.82
N VAL A 429 -27.68 -45.37 -12.62
CA VAL A 429 -27.82 -46.81 -12.37
C VAL A 429 -29.02 -47.07 -11.44
N GLY A 430 -29.55 -48.30 -11.41
CA GLY A 430 -30.57 -48.70 -10.43
C GLY A 430 -32.04 -48.51 -10.85
N GLY A 431 -32.28 -48.05 -12.08
CA GLY A 431 -33.62 -47.99 -12.69
C GLY A 431 -33.61 -47.34 -14.08
N GLN A 432 -34.78 -47.32 -14.73
CA GLN A 432 -34.99 -46.61 -16.00
C GLN A 432 -35.88 -45.38 -15.78
N LEU A 433 -35.54 -44.26 -16.42
CA LEU A 433 -36.37 -43.06 -16.41
C LEU A 433 -37.66 -43.27 -17.21
N LYS A 434 -38.79 -42.85 -16.65
CA LYS A 434 -40.08 -42.87 -17.36
C LYS A 434 -40.10 -41.81 -18.48
N PRO A 435 -40.92 -41.96 -19.54
CA PRO A 435 -40.97 -41.02 -20.66
C PRO A 435 -41.19 -39.56 -20.25
N TYR A 436 -42.09 -39.30 -19.30
CA TYR A 436 -42.30 -37.94 -18.79
C TYR A 436 -41.07 -37.41 -18.01
N GLN A 437 -40.29 -38.28 -17.38
CA GLN A 437 -39.05 -37.87 -16.69
C GLN A 437 -37.96 -37.48 -17.69
N LEU A 438 -37.89 -38.17 -18.84
CA LEU A 438 -37.00 -37.80 -19.96
C LEU A 438 -37.40 -36.45 -20.56
N GLN A 439 -38.69 -36.22 -20.81
CA GLN A 439 -39.18 -34.89 -21.25
C GLN A 439 -38.89 -33.80 -20.21
N GLY A 440 -39.00 -34.12 -18.91
CA GLY A 440 -38.62 -33.20 -17.84
C GLY A 440 -37.12 -32.89 -17.83
N LEU A 441 -36.28 -33.90 -18.07
CA LEU A 441 -34.84 -33.76 -18.20
C LEU A 441 -34.46 -32.92 -19.43
N GLU A 442 -35.06 -33.18 -20.59
CA GLU A 442 -34.88 -32.39 -21.81
C GLU A 442 -35.23 -30.92 -21.57
N TRP A 443 -36.36 -30.65 -20.90
CA TRP A 443 -36.76 -29.30 -20.54
C TRP A 443 -35.72 -28.61 -19.63
N LEU A 444 -35.23 -29.30 -18.60
CA LEU A 444 -34.20 -28.79 -17.70
C LEU A 444 -32.86 -28.53 -18.42
N VAL A 445 -32.45 -29.42 -19.32
CA VAL A 445 -31.23 -29.26 -20.12
C VAL A 445 -31.38 -28.12 -21.11
N SER A 446 -32.56 -27.93 -21.71
CA SER A 446 -32.85 -26.77 -22.55
C SER A 446 -32.71 -25.46 -21.76
N LEU A 447 -33.23 -25.39 -20.54
CA LEU A 447 -33.04 -24.21 -19.68
C LEU A 447 -31.56 -23.95 -19.40
N TYR A 448 -30.80 -25.00 -19.08
CA TYR A 448 -29.36 -24.90 -18.84
C TYR A 448 -28.62 -24.37 -20.07
N ASN A 449 -28.83 -24.95 -21.25
CA ASN A 449 -28.18 -24.55 -22.51
C ASN A 449 -28.51 -23.11 -22.91
N ASN A 450 -29.69 -22.61 -22.52
CA ASN A 450 -30.12 -21.23 -22.78
C ASN A 450 -29.75 -20.25 -21.63
N ASN A 451 -29.01 -20.69 -20.60
CA ASN A 451 -28.66 -19.88 -19.42
C ASN A 451 -29.89 -19.27 -18.72
N LEU A 452 -30.98 -20.03 -18.68
CA LEU A 452 -32.23 -19.71 -18.02
C LEU A 452 -32.41 -20.56 -16.76
N ASN A 453 -33.26 -20.05 -15.87
CA ASN A 453 -33.59 -20.66 -14.60
C ASN A 453 -35.05 -21.16 -14.64
N GLY A 454 -35.41 -22.13 -13.80
CA GLY A 454 -36.72 -22.79 -13.89
C GLY A 454 -37.34 -23.21 -12.56
N ILE A 455 -38.64 -23.50 -12.62
CA ILE A 455 -39.45 -24.10 -11.54
C ILE A 455 -40.00 -25.44 -12.04
N LEU A 456 -39.58 -26.51 -11.37
CA LEU A 456 -40.20 -27.83 -11.54
C LEU A 456 -41.32 -27.98 -10.50
N ALA A 457 -42.55 -27.85 -10.97
CA ALA A 457 -43.78 -27.86 -10.19
C ALA A 457 -44.62 -29.14 -10.39
N ASP A 458 -43.99 -30.23 -10.83
CA ASP A 458 -44.60 -31.56 -10.93
C ASP A 458 -45.24 -31.99 -9.59
N GLU A 459 -46.39 -32.66 -9.66
CA GLU A 459 -47.07 -33.24 -8.51
C GLU A 459 -46.15 -34.12 -7.64
N MET A 460 -46.41 -34.16 -6.34
CA MET A 460 -45.65 -34.98 -5.39
C MET A 460 -45.68 -36.46 -5.79
N GLY A 461 -44.52 -37.09 -5.98
CA GLY A 461 -44.39 -38.50 -6.36
C GLY A 461 -43.98 -38.74 -7.82
N LEU A 462 -43.93 -37.71 -8.66
CA LEU A 462 -43.48 -37.84 -10.06
C LEU A 462 -41.95 -38.00 -10.22
N GLY A 463 -41.18 -37.89 -9.15
CA GLY A 463 -39.73 -38.07 -9.18
C GLY A 463 -38.94 -36.80 -9.47
N LYS A 464 -39.29 -35.67 -8.84
CA LYS A 464 -38.50 -34.42 -8.94
C LYS A 464 -37.03 -34.61 -8.53
N THR A 465 -36.80 -35.41 -7.50
CA THR A 465 -35.46 -35.78 -7.02
C THR A 465 -34.68 -36.51 -8.11
N ILE A 466 -35.27 -37.54 -8.74
CA ILE A 466 -34.57 -38.29 -9.79
C ILE A 466 -34.32 -37.46 -11.05
N GLN A 467 -35.27 -36.59 -11.45
CA GLN A 467 -35.05 -35.65 -12.57
C GLN A 467 -33.90 -34.68 -12.28
N THR A 468 -33.76 -34.23 -11.03
CA THR A 468 -32.65 -33.35 -10.62
C THR A 468 -31.31 -34.08 -10.60
N ILE A 469 -31.28 -35.33 -10.10
CA ILE A 469 -30.08 -36.17 -10.13
C ILE A 469 -29.68 -36.44 -11.59
N ALA A 470 -30.63 -36.83 -12.44
CA ALA A 470 -30.41 -37.07 -13.86
C ALA A 470 -29.87 -35.82 -14.57
N LEU A 471 -30.36 -34.62 -14.22
CA LEU A 471 -29.81 -33.36 -14.72
C LEU A 471 -28.34 -33.19 -14.34
N ILE A 472 -27.99 -33.32 -13.06
CA ILE A 472 -26.60 -33.16 -12.59
C ILE A 472 -25.69 -34.17 -13.27
N VAL A 473 -26.11 -35.44 -13.34
CA VAL A 473 -25.37 -36.51 -14.00
C VAL A 473 -25.17 -36.20 -15.49
N HIS A 474 -26.22 -35.77 -16.19
CA HIS A 474 -26.14 -35.39 -17.60
C HIS A 474 -25.15 -34.23 -17.82
N LEU A 475 -25.13 -33.24 -16.92
CA LEU A 475 -24.17 -32.12 -16.97
C LEU A 475 -22.72 -32.57 -16.70
N ILE A 476 -22.51 -33.56 -15.82
CA ILE A 476 -21.19 -34.14 -15.56
C ILE A 476 -20.70 -34.93 -16.77
N ASP A 477 -21.55 -35.82 -17.31
CA ASP A 477 -21.18 -36.80 -18.33
C ASP A 477 -21.03 -36.15 -19.72
N TYR A 478 -22.06 -35.44 -20.19
CA TYR A 478 -22.11 -34.88 -21.54
C TYR A 478 -21.53 -33.47 -21.62
N LYS A 479 -21.86 -32.58 -20.68
CA LYS A 479 -21.39 -31.18 -20.70
C LYS A 479 -20.01 -31.00 -20.03
N LYS A 480 -19.42 -32.07 -19.48
CA LYS A 480 -18.15 -32.08 -18.76
C LYS A 480 -18.06 -30.99 -17.68
N ASN A 481 -19.19 -30.70 -17.04
CA ASN A 481 -19.28 -29.72 -15.96
C ASN A 481 -19.55 -30.40 -14.62
N PRO A 482 -18.49 -30.75 -13.85
CA PRO A 482 -18.65 -31.56 -12.66
C PRO A 482 -19.25 -30.86 -11.43
N GLY A 483 -19.52 -29.55 -11.50
CA GLY A 483 -19.94 -28.74 -10.35
C GLY A 483 -18.91 -27.65 -9.99
N PRO A 484 -19.01 -27.05 -8.78
CA PRO A 484 -19.82 -27.47 -7.64
C PRO A 484 -21.30 -27.06 -7.72
N SER A 485 -22.21 -27.98 -7.35
CA SER A 485 -23.65 -27.77 -7.28
C SER A 485 -24.14 -27.75 -5.83
N LEU A 486 -24.97 -26.77 -5.47
CA LEU A 486 -25.56 -26.63 -4.14
C LEU A 486 -27.02 -27.06 -4.17
N ILE A 487 -27.40 -28.02 -3.33
CA ILE A 487 -28.79 -28.44 -3.17
C ILE A 487 -29.24 -28.13 -1.74
N ILE A 488 -30.28 -27.32 -1.64
CA ILE A 488 -30.89 -26.86 -0.41
C ILE A 488 -32.16 -27.66 -0.20
N VAL A 489 -32.22 -28.44 0.88
CA VAL A 489 -33.34 -29.35 1.16
C VAL A 489 -33.87 -29.17 2.58
N PRO A 490 -35.15 -29.48 2.83
CA PRO A 490 -35.66 -29.63 4.20
C PRO A 490 -34.85 -30.65 5.01
N LEU A 491 -34.76 -30.44 6.33
CA LEU A 491 -34.01 -31.36 7.20
C LEU A 491 -34.54 -32.80 7.15
N SER A 492 -35.85 -32.97 7.01
CA SER A 492 -36.52 -34.28 6.95
C SER A 492 -36.18 -35.08 5.69
N THR A 493 -35.91 -34.42 4.56
CA THR A 493 -35.65 -35.09 3.27
C THR A 493 -34.16 -35.21 2.94
N LEU A 494 -33.28 -34.60 3.75
CA LEU A 494 -31.84 -34.60 3.52
C LEU A 494 -31.19 -36.00 3.53
N SER A 495 -31.69 -36.92 4.36
CA SER A 495 -31.25 -38.32 4.32
C SER A 495 -31.75 -39.03 3.06
N ASN A 496 -33.00 -38.79 2.66
CA ASN A 496 -33.57 -39.36 1.44
C ASN A 496 -32.78 -38.93 0.20
N TRP A 497 -32.48 -37.64 0.06
CA TRP A 497 -31.65 -37.14 -1.02
C TRP A 497 -30.27 -37.82 -1.08
N ALA A 498 -29.61 -38.01 0.07
CA ALA A 498 -28.33 -38.71 0.11
C ALA A 498 -28.45 -40.19 -0.32
N SER A 499 -29.49 -40.90 0.15
CA SER A 499 -29.76 -42.28 -0.25
C SER A 499 -30.08 -42.40 -1.74
N GLU A 500 -30.84 -41.45 -2.30
CA GLU A 500 -31.15 -41.43 -3.74
C GLU A 500 -29.90 -41.18 -4.59
N PHE A 501 -29.00 -40.27 -4.19
CA PHE A 501 -27.71 -40.12 -4.88
C PHE A 501 -26.88 -41.40 -4.81
N GLN A 502 -26.80 -42.04 -3.65
CA GLN A 502 -26.04 -43.29 -3.50
C GLN A 502 -26.64 -44.44 -4.34
N ARG A 503 -27.97 -44.48 -4.48
CA ARG A 503 -28.69 -45.49 -5.27
C ARG A 503 -28.55 -45.25 -6.77
N TRP A 504 -28.77 -44.02 -7.22
CA TRP A 504 -28.90 -43.70 -8.65
C TRP A 504 -27.61 -43.22 -9.31
N ALA A 505 -26.70 -42.60 -8.56
CA ALA A 505 -25.49 -41.98 -9.08
C ALA A 505 -24.32 -42.11 -8.08
N PRO A 506 -23.83 -43.35 -7.83
CA PRO A 506 -22.79 -43.61 -6.82
C PRO A 506 -21.44 -42.95 -7.14
N ASP A 507 -21.14 -42.70 -8.41
CA ASP A 507 -19.89 -42.08 -8.86
C ASP A 507 -19.83 -40.57 -8.60
N VAL A 508 -20.95 -39.95 -8.20
CA VAL A 508 -21.02 -38.51 -7.92
C VAL A 508 -20.59 -38.25 -6.48
N GLY A 509 -19.55 -37.44 -6.30
CA GLY A 509 -19.06 -37.05 -4.97
C GLY A 509 -20.03 -36.10 -4.27
N VAL A 510 -20.82 -36.63 -3.33
CA VAL A 510 -21.82 -35.88 -2.54
C VAL A 510 -21.32 -35.63 -1.12
N ILE A 511 -21.30 -34.36 -0.69
CA ILE A 511 -21.04 -33.97 0.70
C ILE A 511 -22.36 -33.67 1.39
N GLN A 512 -22.64 -34.35 2.51
CA GLN A 512 -23.80 -34.06 3.36
C GLN A 512 -23.41 -33.11 4.49
N TYR A 513 -23.83 -31.84 4.40
CA TYR A 513 -23.51 -30.81 5.39
C TYR A 513 -24.50 -30.85 6.56
N LYS A 514 -24.22 -31.70 7.56
CA LYS A 514 -25.01 -31.82 8.79
C LYS A 514 -24.14 -32.11 10.02
N GLY A 515 -24.75 -32.00 11.20
CA GLY A 515 -24.14 -32.42 12.46
C GLY A 515 -23.61 -31.27 13.31
N LEU A 516 -22.86 -31.64 14.35
CA LEU A 516 -22.28 -30.71 15.34
C LEU A 516 -21.27 -29.75 14.69
N PRO A 517 -21.04 -28.55 15.28
CA PRO A 517 -20.12 -27.55 14.71
C PRO A 517 -18.71 -28.08 14.41
N HIS A 518 -18.17 -28.99 15.22
CA HIS A 518 -16.86 -29.61 14.98
C HIS A 518 -16.83 -30.43 13.68
N VAL A 519 -17.85 -31.27 13.45
CA VAL A 519 -17.98 -32.07 12.22
C VAL A 519 -18.09 -31.14 11.00
N ARG A 520 -18.87 -30.05 11.13
CA ARG A 520 -19.02 -29.06 10.05
C ARG A 520 -17.72 -28.31 9.75
N LYS A 521 -16.85 -28.05 10.74
CA LYS A 521 -15.52 -27.48 10.50
C LYS A 521 -14.62 -28.42 9.68
N MET A 522 -14.66 -29.73 9.95
CA MET A 522 -13.92 -30.72 9.14
C MET A 522 -14.46 -30.78 7.70
N LEU A 523 -15.78 -30.79 7.53
CA LEU A 523 -16.42 -30.73 6.21
C LEU A 523 -16.09 -29.43 5.47
N ALA A 524 -16.06 -28.28 6.17
CA ALA A 524 -15.68 -26.99 5.60
C ALA A 524 -14.25 -26.96 5.04
N GLN A 525 -13.32 -27.70 5.66
CA GLN A 525 -11.97 -27.86 5.13
C GLN A 525 -11.98 -28.64 3.81
N SER A 526 -12.77 -29.72 3.75
CA SER A 526 -12.97 -30.50 2.52
C SER A 526 -13.62 -29.66 1.41
N ILE A 527 -14.64 -28.86 1.76
CA ILE A 527 -15.32 -27.93 0.83
C ILE A 527 -14.32 -26.91 0.25
N ARG A 528 -13.37 -26.42 1.05
CA ARG A 528 -12.35 -25.46 0.57
C ARG A 528 -11.45 -26.05 -0.53
N THR A 529 -11.22 -27.36 -0.52
CA THR A 529 -10.45 -28.03 -1.57
C THR A 529 -11.22 -28.20 -2.88
N ASN A 530 -12.54 -27.94 -2.88
CA ASN A 530 -13.45 -28.05 -4.02
C ASN A 530 -13.43 -29.42 -4.72
N ARG A 531 -13.06 -30.48 -3.99
CA ARG A 531 -13.04 -31.88 -4.48
C ARG A 531 -14.36 -32.59 -4.19
N PHE A 532 -15.44 -32.06 -4.74
CA PHE A 532 -16.78 -32.66 -4.67
C PHE A 532 -17.64 -32.15 -5.83
N ASN A 533 -18.69 -32.88 -6.15
CA ASN A 533 -19.63 -32.49 -7.21
C ASN A 533 -20.85 -31.76 -6.63
N VAL A 534 -21.41 -32.31 -5.55
CA VAL A 534 -22.67 -31.86 -4.97
C VAL A 534 -22.53 -31.64 -3.46
N LEU A 535 -23.04 -30.51 -2.97
CA LEU A 535 -23.20 -30.25 -1.54
C LEU A 535 -24.70 -30.27 -1.18
N LEU A 536 -25.10 -31.17 -0.29
CA LEU A 536 -26.42 -31.20 0.31
C LEU A 536 -26.41 -30.43 1.63
N THR A 537 -27.29 -29.44 1.77
CA THR A 537 -27.41 -28.65 3.00
C THR A 537 -28.86 -28.29 3.28
N THR A 538 -29.12 -27.77 4.48
CA THR A 538 -30.45 -27.30 4.88
C THR A 538 -30.54 -25.78 4.86
N TYR A 539 -31.78 -25.29 4.84
CA TYR A 539 -32.10 -23.87 4.93
C TYR A 539 -31.43 -23.16 6.11
N GLU A 540 -31.35 -23.80 7.28
CA GLU A 540 -30.73 -23.21 8.47
C GLU A 540 -29.21 -23.04 8.34
N TYR A 541 -28.54 -24.05 7.77
CA TYR A 541 -27.09 -24.05 7.66
C TYR A 541 -26.58 -23.00 6.66
N ILE A 542 -27.35 -22.70 5.61
CA ILE A 542 -27.02 -21.61 4.69
C ILE A 542 -27.04 -20.26 5.38
N MET A 543 -27.97 -20.05 6.32
CA MET A 543 -28.03 -18.80 7.07
C MET A 543 -26.90 -18.70 8.10
N ARG A 544 -26.65 -19.78 8.85
CA ARG A 544 -25.65 -19.81 9.92
C ARG A 544 -24.22 -19.78 9.38
N ASP A 545 -23.90 -20.64 8.41
CA ASP A 545 -22.54 -20.88 7.92
C ASP A 545 -22.25 -20.16 6.59
N ARG A 546 -22.96 -19.04 6.32
CA ARG A 546 -22.84 -18.24 5.10
C ARG A 546 -21.41 -17.81 4.79
N SER A 547 -20.59 -17.52 5.80
CA SER A 547 -19.23 -17.00 5.64
C SER A 547 -18.25 -17.99 4.98
N ILE A 548 -18.57 -19.29 5.03
CA ILE A 548 -17.81 -20.36 4.41
C ILE A 548 -18.44 -20.69 3.05
N LEU A 549 -19.75 -20.96 3.06
CA LEU A 549 -20.47 -21.44 1.88
C LEU A 549 -20.59 -20.39 0.76
N SER A 550 -20.62 -19.09 1.10
CA SER A 550 -20.67 -18.01 0.10
C SER A 550 -19.35 -17.79 -0.65
N LYS A 551 -18.24 -18.33 -0.14
CA LYS A 551 -16.92 -18.20 -0.78
C LYS A 551 -16.75 -19.17 -1.95
N VAL A 552 -17.55 -20.23 -2.00
CA VAL A 552 -17.51 -21.21 -3.08
C VAL A 552 -18.26 -20.64 -4.29
N PRO A 553 -17.65 -20.63 -5.49
CA PRO A 553 -18.33 -20.22 -6.70
C PRO A 553 -19.26 -21.35 -7.18
N TRP A 554 -20.50 -21.33 -6.72
CA TRP A 554 -21.52 -22.29 -7.12
C TRP A 554 -21.90 -22.12 -8.59
N LYS A 555 -22.00 -23.24 -9.32
CA LYS A 555 -22.44 -23.23 -10.72
C LYS A 555 -23.95 -23.45 -10.85
N TYR A 556 -24.50 -24.31 -9.99
CA TYR A 556 -25.91 -24.68 -10.02
C TYR A 556 -26.48 -24.66 -8.60
N LEU A 557 -27.60 -23.97 -8.42
CA LEU A 557 -28.31 -23.85 -7.13
C LEU A 557 -29.69 -24.47 -7.25
N ILE A 558 -29.94 -25.54 -6.51
CA ILE A 558 -31.24 -26.22 -6.46
C ILE A 558 -31.86 -26.01 -5.09
N VAL A 559 -33.13 -25.63 -5.05
CA VAL A 559 -33.89 -25.44 -3.82
C VAL A 559 -35.13 -26.33 -3.84
N ASP A 560 -35.20 -27.27 -2.91
CA ASP A 560 -36.30 -28.20 -2.74
C ASP A 560 -37.35 -27.67 -1.76
N GLU A 561 -38.63 -27.88 -2.04
CA GLU A 561 -39.76 -27.25 -1.37
C GLU A 561 -39.72 -25.71 -1.42
N GLY A 562 -39.66 -25.18 -2.64
CA GLY A 562 -39.62 -23.74 -2.93
C GLY A 562 -40.74 -22.93 -2.26
N HIS A 563 -41.86 -23.56 -1.87
CA HIS A 563 -42.91 -22.94 -1.06
C HIS A 563 -42.43 -22.45 0.32
N ARG A 564 -41.21 -22.78 0.76
CA ARG A 564 -40.58 -22.18 1.94
C ARG A 564 -40.15 -20.72 1.71
N MET A 565 -40.04 -20.27 0.46
CA MET A 565 -39.63 -18.91 0.06
C MET A 565 -40.78 -18.00 -0.34
N LYS A 566 -41.97 -18.17 0.26
CA LYS A 566 -43.17 -17.36 -0.05
C LYS A 566 -42.99 -15.87 0.21
N ASN A 567 -42.28 -15.51 1.28
CA ASN A 567 -42.11 -14.10 1.65
C ASN A 567 -40.75 -13.58 1.15
N HIS A 568 -40.77 -12.55 0.31
CA HIS A 568 -39.55 -11.89 -0.16
C HIS A 568 -38.79 -11.16 0.96
N HIS A 569 -39.48 -10.76 2.03
CA HIS A 569 -38.85 -10.21 3.25
C HIS A 569 -38.20 -11.30 4.11
N CYS A 570 -38.32 -12.58 3.74
CA CYS A 570 -37.68 -13.64 4.47
C CYS A 570 -36.16 -13.47 4.44
N LYS A 571 -35.52 -13.60 5.60
CA LYS A 571 -34.05 -13.59 5.73
C LYS A 571 -33.38 -14.60 4.78
N LEU A 572 -34.03 -15.73 4.50
CA LEU A 572 -33.54 -16.74 3.56
C LEU A 572 -33.34 -16.15 2.16
N THR A 573 -34.40 -15.59 1.59
CA THR A 573 -34.42 -15.02 0.24
C THR A 573 -33.42 -13.88 0.13
N GLN A 574 -33.32 -13.01 1.15
CA GLN A 574 -32.33 -11.93 1.20
C GLN A 574 -30.89 -12.46 1.21
N ILE A 575 -30.60 -13.49 2.01
CA ILE A 575 -29.27 -14.10 2.08
C ILE A 575 -28.90 -14.74 0.73
N LEU A 576 -29.82 -15.50 0.13
CA LEU A 576 -29.59 -16.10 -1.19
C LEU A 576 -29.35 -15.04 -2.27
N ASN A 577 -30.17 -13.99 -2.29
CA ASN A 577 -30.04 -12.86 -3.22
C ASN A 577 -28.89 -11.90 -2.92
N THR A 578 -28.17 -12.03 -1.79
CA THR A 578 -27.00 -11.19 -1.49
C THR A 578 -25.71 -11.96 -1.68
N PHE A 579 -25.64 -13.18 -1.15
CA PHE A 579 -24.41 -13.96 -1.08
C PHE A 579 -24.26 -14.97 -2.22
N TYR A 580 -25.35 -15.39 -2.84
CA TYR A 580 -25.36 -16.43 -3.89
C TYR A 580 -25.77 -15.87 -5.26
N VAL A 581 -25.73 -14.54 -5.42
CA VAL A 581 -26.09 -13.81 -6.65
C VAL A 581 -25.35 -14.34 -7.88
N HIS A 582 -24.08 -14.67 -7.69
CA HIS A 582 -23.16 -15.06 -8.75
C HIS A 582 -23.46 -16.45 -9.34
N THR A 583 -24.39 -17.21 -8.77
CA THR A 583 -24.75 -18.53 -9.31
C THR A 583 -25.56 -18.34 -10.59
N PRO A 584 -25.04 -18.82 -11.76
CA PRO A 584 -25.69 -18.58 -13.04
C PRO A 584 -26.99 -19.37 -13.19
N HIS A 585 -27.03 -20.62 -12.70
CA HIS A 585 -28.19 -21.49 -12.85
C HIS A 585 -28.90 -21.74 -11.53
N ARG A 586 -30.23 -21.57 -11.53
CA ARG A 586 -31.12 -21.74 -10.37
C ARG A 586 -32.32 -22.60 -10.75
N LEU A 587 -32.60 -23.59 -9.91
CA LEU A 587 -33.75 -24.47 -10.06
C LEU A 587 -34.55 -24.50 -8.76
N LEU A 588 -35.86 -24.29 -8.87
CA LEU A 588 -36.81 -24.47 -7.78
C LEU A 588 -37.61 -25.74 -7.97
N LEU A 589 -37.69 -26.56 -6.93
CA LEU A 589 -38.55 -27.73 -6.91
C LEU A 589 -39.73 -27.45 -5.97
N THR A 590 -40.95 -27.68 -6.44
CA THR A 590 -42.16 -27.56 -5.61
C THR A 590 -43.14 -28.67 -5.95
N GLY A 591 -43.71 -29.32 -4.94
CA GLY A 591 -44.81 -30.27 -5.14
C GLY A 591 -46.19 -29.64 -4.98
N THR A 592 -46.26 -28.47 -4.35
CA THR A 592 -47.51 -27.75 -4.10
C THR A 592 -47.75 -26.72 -5.19
N PRO A 593 -49.02 -26.54 -5.64
CA PRO A 593 -49.37 -25.44 -6.53
C PRO A 593 -48.91 -24.12 -5.92
N LEU A 594 -48.39 -23.23 -6.77
CA LEU A 594 -48.14 -21.84 -6.43
C LEU A 594 -49.41 -21.26 -5.79
N GLN A 595 -49.30 -20.74 -4.57
CA GLN A 595 -50.46 -20.22 -3.85
C GLN A 595 -51.00 -18.98 -4.56
N ASN A 596 -52.31 -18.73 -4.45
CA ASN A 596 -53.04 -17.69 -5.18
C ASN A 596 -52.65 -16.23 -4.82
N ASN A 597 -51.48 -16.00 -4.21
CA ASN A 597 -51.03 -14.69 -3.76
C ASN A 597 -49.90 -14.17 -4.67
N LEU A 598 -50.19 -13.11 -5.44
CA LEU A 598 -49.25 -12.48 -6.39
C LEU A 598 -47.89 -12.10 -5.77
N PRO A 599 -47.84 -11.46 -4.57
CA PRO A 599 -46.59 -11.25 -3.83
C PRO A 599 -45.72 -12.50 -3.62
N GLU A 600 -46.32 -13.67 -3.39
CA GLU A 600 -45.56 -14.92 -3.20
C GLU A 600 -45.01 -15.44 -4.52
N LEU A 601 -45.80 -15.33 -5.59
CA LEU A 601 -45.34 -15.64 -6.94
C LEU A 601 -44.18 -14.73 -7.33
N TRP A 602 -44.27 -13.42 -7.05
CA TRP A 602 -43.19 -12.47 -7.29
C TRP A 602 -41.93 -12.84 -6.52
N ALA A 603 -42.04 -13.25 -5.26
CA ALA A 603 -40.89 -13.65 -4.44
C ALA A 603 -40.13 -14.83 -5.08
N LEU A 604 -40.85 -15.80 -5.64
CA LEU A 604 -40.27 -16.94 -6.33
C LEU A 604 -39.66 -16.52 -7.68
N LEU A 605 -40.34 -15.68 -8.45
CA LEU A 605 -39.83 -15.18 -9.73
C LEU A 605 -38.60 -14.28 -9.58
N ASN A 606 -38.56 -13.43 -8.55
CA ASN A 606 -37.40 -12.62 -8.21
C ASN A 606 -36.19 -13.49 -7.87
N PHE A 607 -36.39 -14.62 -7.18
CA PHE A 607 -35.31 -15.55 -6.90
C PHE A 607 -34.74 -16.21 -8.18
N ILE A 608 -35.59 -16.50 -9.17
CA ILE A 608 -35.19 -17.16 -10.42
C ILE A 608 -34.54 -16.14 -11.38
N LEU A 609 -35.18 -14.99 -11.59
CA LEU A 609 -34.76 -13.94 -12.53
C LEU A 609 -34.69 -12.58 -11.82
N PRO A 610 -33.70 -12.35 -10.93
CA PRO A 610 -33.61 -11.14 -10.12
C PRO A 610 -33.38 -9.87 -10.95
N THR A 611 -32.80 -9.99 -12.16
CA THR A 611 -32.55 -8.86 -13.04
C THR A 611 -33.83 -8.29 -13.65
N ILE A 612 -34.84 -9.14 -13.85
CA ILE A 612 -36.12 -8.80 -14.49
C ILE A 612 -37.10 -8.29 -13.44
N PHE A 613 -37.24 -9.01 -12.32
CA PHE A 613 -38.26 -8.74 -11.31
C PHE A 613 -37.71 -7.95 -10.12
N LYS A 614 -37.17 -6.74 -10.35
CA LYS A 614 -36.54 -5.93 -9.27
C LYS A 614 -37.53 -5.35 -8.26
N CYS A 615 -38.72 -4.95 -8.70
CA CYS A 615 -39.68 -4.21 -7.89
C CYS A 615 -40.99 -5.00 -7.71
N ALA A 616 -41.35 -5.30 -6.46
CA ALA A 616 -42.58 -5.99 -6.11
C ALA A 616 -43.81 -5.13 -6.38
N THR A 617 -43.71 -3.82 -6.12
CA THR A 617 -44.83 -2.90 -6.35
C THR A 617 -45.13 -2.80 -7.82
N THR A 618 -44.14 -2.60 -8.69
CA THR A 618 -44.36 -2.58 -10.16
C THR A 618 -44.98 -3.87 -10.69
N PHE A 619 -44.55 -5.03 -10.19
CA PHE A 619 -45.17 -6.31 -10.57
C PHE A 619 -46.62 -6.38 -10.09
N THR A 620 -46.85 -6.08 -8.82
CA THR A 620 -48.18 -6.06 -8.21
C THR A 620 -49.08 -5.06 -8.93
N ASP A 621 -48.58 -3.87 -9.24
CA ASP A 621 -49.24 -2.83 -10.01
C ASP A 621 -49.48 -3.27 -11.45
N TRP A 622 -48.62 -4.03 -12.12
CA TRP A 622 -48.98 -4.54 -13.46
C TRP A 622 -50.13 -5.54 -13.44
N PHE A 623 -50.27 -6.30 -12.35
CA PHE A 623 -51.38 -7.24 -12.18
C PHE A 623 -52.60 -6.60 -11.46
N ASN A 624 -52.40 -5.48 -10.74
CA ASN A 624 -53.41 -4.76 -9.96
C ASN A 624 -53.78 -3.38 -10.52
N ALA A 625 -53.05 -2.82 -11.48
CA ALA A 625 -53.30 -1.53 -12.13
C ALA A 625 -54.66 -1.44 -12.82
N PRO A 626 -55.34 -2.55 -13.20
CA PRO A 626 -56.74 -2.44 -13.61
C PRO A 626 -57.67 -2.01 -12.45
N PHE A 627 -57.23 -2.04 -11.18
CA PHE A 627 -58.07 -1.80 -9.99
C PHE A 627 -57.85 -0.45 -9.30
N ALA A 628 -56.74 0.22 -9.55
CA ALA A 628 -56.34 1.40 -8.76
C ALA A 628 -56.82 2.75 -9.34
N THR A 629 -57.33 2.78 -10.57
CA THR A 629 -57.65 4.03 -11.28
C THR A 629 -59.05 4.61 -11.00
N LEU A 630 -59.84 3.97 -10.13
CA LEU A 630 -61.12 4.54 -9.65
C LEU A 630 -60.98 4.96 -8.17
N PRO A 631 -60.98 6.27 -7.87
CA PRO A 631 -61.07 6.76 -6.50
C PRO A 631 -62.54 6.82 -6.07
N SER A 632 -63.21 5.68 -5.97
CA SER A 632 -64.41 5.45 -5.13
C SER A 632 -64.97 4.06 -5.44
N GLU A 633 -65.33 3.33 -4.39
CA GLU A 633 -65.93 1.99 -4.37
C GLU A 633 -65.04 0.84 -4.83
N LYS A 634 -64.92 -0.15 -3.93
CA LYS A 634 -64.35 -1.48 -4.19
C LYS A 634 -65.23 -2.19 -5.22
N VAL A 635 -65.10 -1.84 -6.50
CA VAL A 635 -65.69 -2.64 -7.58
C VAL A 635 -64.94 -3.97 -7.58
N GLU A 636 -65.62 -5.01 -7.12
CA GLU A 636 -65.10 -6.37 -7.17
C GLU A 636 -64.84 -6.76 -8.63
N LEU A 637 -63.71 -7.41 -8.84
CA LEU A 637 -63.24 -7.93 -10.13
C LEU A 637 -64.30 -8.76 -10.85
N ASN A 638 -64.57 -8.46 -12.12
CA ASN A 638 -65.33 -9.40 -12.96
C ASN A 638 -64.50 -10.69 -13.15
N HIS A 639 -65.18 -11.83 -13.12
CA HIS A 639 -64.55 -13.15 -13.27
C HIS A 639 -63.75 -13.25 -14.57
N GLU A 640 -64.23 -12.62 -15.65
CA GLU A 640 -63.60 -12.60 -16.97
C GLU A 640 -62.27 -11.81 -16.99
N GLU A 641 -62.20 -10.64 -16.35
CA GLU A 641 -60.97 -9.85 -16.24
C GLU A 641 -59.89 -10.62 -15.47
N THR A 642 -60.31 -11.30 -14.40
CA THR A 642 -59.43 -12.17 -13.60
C THR A 642 -58.90 -13.33 -14.44
N LEU A 643 -59.77 -13.99 -15.22
CA LEU A 643 -59.40 -15.11 -16.08
C LEU A 643 -58.40 -14.68 -17.17
N LEU A 644 -58.58 -13.49 -17.74
CA LEU A 644 -57.73 -12.95 -18.79
C LEU A 644 -56.33 -12.61 -18.26
N ILE A 645 -56.25 -12.01 -17.07
CA ILE A 645 -54.99 -11.76 -16.36
C ILE A 645 -54.27 -13.08 -16.05
N ILE A 646 -55.00 -14.08 -15.54
CA ILE A 646 -54.47 -15.42 -15.25
C ILE A 646 -53.90 -16.07 -16.52
N ARG A 647 -54.64 -16.07 -17.64
CA ARG A 647 -54.18 -16.64 -18.92
C ARG A 647 -52.88 -15.98 -19.41
N ARG A 648 -52.75 -14.65 -19.30
CA ARG A 648 -51.51 -13.94 -19.67
C ARG A 648 -50.34 -14.26 -18.75
N LEU A 649 -50.59 -14.33 -17.45
CA LEU A 649 -49.59 -14.73 -16.47
C LEU A 649 -49.08 -16.15 -16.80
N HIS A 650 -49.98 -17.07 -17.12
CA HIS A 650 -49.59 -18.41 -17.60
C HIS A 650 -48.78 -18.35 -18.90
N LYS A 651 -49.11 -17.49 -19.87
CA LYS A 651 -48.33 -17.31 -21.11
C LYS A 651 -46.88 -16.88 -20.84
N VAL A 652 -46.66 -15.98 -19.87
CA VAL A 652 -45.32 -15.52 -19.44
C VAL A 652 -44.57 -16.60 -18.65
N LEU A 653 -45.27 -17.38 -17.81
CA LEU A 653 -44.63 -18.40 -16.97
C LEU A 653 -44.37 -19.73 -17.68
N ARG A 654 -45.09 -20.05 -18.77
CA ARG A 654 -45.04 -21.34 -19.48
C ARG A 654 -43.62 -21.84 -19.79
N PRO A 655 -42.64 -21.01 -20.20
CA PRO A 655 -41.28 -21.49 -20.44
C PRO A 655 -40.46 -21.78 -19.16
N PHE A 656 -40.82 -21.16 -18.04
CA PHE A 656 -40.06 -21.24 -16.78
C PHE A 656 -40.69 -22.22 -15.77
N LEU A 657 -41.93 -22.63 -15.98
CA LEU A 657 -42.69 -23.50 -15.08
C LEU A 657 -43.12 -24.77 -15.82
N LEU A 658 -42.61 -25.92 -15.37
CA LEU A 658 -43.13 -27.23 -15.79
C LEU A 658 -44.01 -27.81 -14.67
N ARG A 659 -45.29 -28.07 -14.97
CA ARG A 659 -46.24 -28.66 -14.03
C ARG A 659 -47.06 -29.74 -14.73
N ARG A 660 -47.03 -30.95 -14.18
CA ARG A 660 -47.84 -32.10 -14.62
C ARG A 660 -48.53 -32.79 -13.45
N LEU A 661 -49.70 -33.36 -13.72
CA LEU A 661 -50.48 -34.15 -12.77
C LEU A 661 -50.23 -35.65 -12.96
N LYS A 662 -50.35 -36.45 -11.90
CA LYS A 662 -50.16 -37.91 -11.99
C LYS A 662 -51.05 -38.58 -13.04
N LYS A 663 -52.32 -38.14 -13.11
CA LYS A 663 -53.30 -38.63 -14.08
C LYS A 663 -52.89 -38.40 -15.54
N GLU A 664 -52.06 -37.39 -15.81
CA GLU A 664 -51.64 -37.03 -17.18
C GLU A 664 -50.46 -37.88 -17.66
N VAL A 665 -49.71 -38.49 -16.75
CA VAL A 665 -48.40 -39.09 -17.05
C VAL A 665 -48.27 -40.55 -16.63
N GLU A 666 -49.16 -41.04 -15.76
CA GLU A 666 -49.12 -42.41 -15.26
C GLU A 666 -50.52 -43.04 -15.35
N SER A 667 -50.84 -43.59 -16.51
CA SER A 667 -52.09 -44.33 -16.77
C SER A 667 -52.19 -45.66 -16.01
N GLN A 668 -51.11 -46.09 -15.36
CA GLN A 668 -51.05 -47.33 -14.57
C GLN A 668 -51.56 -47.17 -13.14
N LEU A 669 -51.72 -45.94 -12.64
CA LEU A 669 -52.24 -45.68 -11.30
C LEU A 669 -53.77 -45.62 -11.34
N PRO A 670 -54.48 -46.38 -10.48
CA PRO A 670 -55.92 -46.21 -10.34
C PRO A 670 -56.27 -44.80 -9.85
N GLU A 671 -57.44 -44.30 -10.24
CA GLU A 671 -57.89 -42.97 -9.84
C GLU A 671 -57.93 -42.84 -8.30
N LYS A 672 -57.43 -41.70 -7.80
CA LYS A 672 -57.49 -41.39 -6.37
C LYS A 672 -58.95 -41.17 -5.97
N VAL A 673 -59.51 -42.11 -5.23
CA VAL A 673 -60.84 -41.95 -4.63
C VAL A 673 -60.73 -41.24 -3.29
N GLU A 674 -61.42 -40.11 -3.15
CA GLU A 674 -61.42 -39.30 -1.94
C GLU A 674 -62.79 -39.37 -1.24
N TYR A 675 -62.80 -39.88 -0.01
CA TYR A 675 -64.00 -39.98 0.81
C TYR A 675 -63.93 -39.02 1.99
N THR A 676 -64.91 -38.12 2.10
CA THR A 676 -65.08 -37.26 3.28
C THR A 676 -66.08 -37.91 4.24
N VAL A 677 -65.58 -38.48 5.34
CA VAL A 677 -66.43 -39.12 6.36
C VAL A 677 -66.70 -38.12 7.50
N LYS A 678 -67.97 -37.74 7.67
CA LYS A 678 -68.39 -36.87 8.78
C LYS A 678 -68.64 -37.74 10.02
N CYS A 679 -68.03 -37.38 11.14
CA CYS A 679 -68.20 -38.06 12.43
C CYS A 679 -69.00 -37.17 13.36
N GLU A 680 -69.93 -37.74 14.13
CA GLU A 680 -70.60 -37.01 15.20
C GLU A 680 -69.73 -36.87 16.45
N LEU A 681 -69.96 -35.84 17.25
CA LEU A 681 -69.34 -35.69 18.56
C LEU A 681 -70.06 -36.58 19.58
N SER A 682 -69.30 -37.23 20.46
CA SER A 682 -69.84 -37.94 21.62
C SER A 682 -70.64 -36.99 22.53
N ALA A 683 -71.51 -37.53 23.39
CA ALA A 683 -72.30 -36.71 24.31
C ALA A 683 -71.40 -35.82 25.20
N VAL A 684 -70.28 -36.38 25.69
CA VAL A 684 -69.28 -35.67 26.48
C VAL A 684 -68.60 -34.58 25.66
N GLN A 685 -68.16 -34.89 24.44
CA GLN A 685 -67.56 -33.91 23.52
C GLN A 685 -68.53 -32.76 23.23
N ARG A 686 -69.81 -33.05 22.99
CA ARG A 686 -70.83 -32.05 22.68
C ARG A 686 -71.11 -31.13 23.86
N CYS A 687 -71.19 -31.70 25.06
CA CYS A 687 -71.34 -30.94 26.29
C CYS A 687 -70.14 -30.00 26.52
N LEU A 688 -68.92 -30.53 26.43
CA LEU A 688 -67.69 -29.76 26.56
C LEU A 688 -67.57 -28.68 25.47
N TYR A 689 -67.88 -29.03 24.22
CA TYR A 689 -67.84 -28.11 23.09
C TYR A 689 -68.82 -26.94 23.29
N HIS A 690 -70.05 -27.21 23.72
CA HIS A 690 -71.05 -26.18 24.01
C HIS A 690 -70.66 -25.32 25.21
N ALA A 691 -70.14 -25.96 26.28
CA ALA A 691 -69.65 -25.27 27.47
C ALA A 691 -68.48 -24.32 27.15
N MET A 692 -67.48 -24.76 26.36
CA MET A 692 -66.39 -23.89 25.89
C MET A 692 -66.86 -22.84 24.88
N SER A 693 -67.89 -23.15 24.10
CA SER A 693 -68.41 -22.19 23.13
C SER A 693 -69.11 -21.03 23.84
N LYS A 694 -69.84 -21.32 24.92
CA LYS A 694 -70.55 -20.32 25.74
C LYS A 694 -69.66 -19.62 26.76
N ASN A 695 -68.78 -20.35 27.45
CA ASN A 695 -67.93 -19.79 28.51
C ASN A 695 -66.57 -19.35 27.95
N ARG A 696 -66.22 -18.07 28.15
CA ARG A 696 -64.90 -17.51 27.76
C ARG A 696 -63.73 -18.03 28.62
N THR A 697 -64.01 -18.72 29.72
CA THR A 697 -63.02 -19.17 30.70
C THR A 697 -63.42 -20.54 31.27
N LEU A 698 -62.54 -21.54 31.14
CA LEU A 698 -62.54 -22.65 32.09
C LEU A 698 -61.93 -22.17 33.39
N ILE A 699 -62.61 -22.43 34.50
CA ILE A 699 -62.02 -22.29 35.82
C ILE A 699 -61.27 -23.60 36.08
N ILE A 700 -59.95 -23.58 35.92
CA ILE A 700 -59.08 -24.67 36.35
C ILE A 700 -58.78 -24.38 37.81
N GLU A 701 -59.38 -25.16 38.71
CA GLU A 701 -58.98 -25.15 40.13
C GLU A 701 -57.69 -25.95 40.25
N ASN A 702 -56.57 -25.25 40.50
CA ASN A 702 -55.34 -25.91 40.91
C ASN A 702 -55.56 -26.55 42.29
N GLN A 703 -55.01 -27.75 42.51
CA GLN A 703 -55.09 -28.50 43.78
C GLN A 703 -54.54 -27.73 45.01
N ASN A 704 -53.94 -26.55 44.82
CA ASN A 704 -53.39 -25.67 45.88
C ASN A 704 -54.28 -24.46 46.23
N GLY A 705 -55.60 -24.51 46.01
CA GLY A 705 -56.56 -23.51 46.54
C GLY A 705 -56.44 -22.07 46.00
N LYS A 706 -55.44 -21.76 45.18
CA LYS A 706 -55.33 -20.48 44.46
C LYS A 706 -56.05 -20.60 43.12
N SER A 707 -57.30 -20.14 43.08
CA SER A 707 -58.11 -20.05 41.87
C SER A 707 -57.51 -19.03 40.89
N GLY A 708 -56.64 -19.50 40.00
CA GLY A 708 -56.06 -18.69 38.93
C GLY A 708 -56.92 -18.77 37.68
N ARG A 709 -57.70 -17.72 37.39
CA ARG A 709 -58.37 -17.57 36.08
C ARG A 709 -57.32 -17.43 34.98
N ARG A 710 -56.82 -18.54 34.43
CA ARG A 710 -56.13 -18.51 33.13
C ARG A 710 -57.20 -18.30 32.06
N ALA A 711 -57.31 -17.07 31.58
CA ALA A 711 -58.04 -16.80 30.35
C ALA A 711 -57.44 -17.68 29.24
N LEU A 712 -58.22 -18.63 28.73
CA LEU A 712 -57.81 -19.49 27.62
C LEU A 712 -57.68 -18.61 26.37
N MET A 713 -56.48 -18.11 26.12
CA MET A 713 -56.13 -17.50 24.85
C MET A 713 -56.36 -18.55 23.74
N ASN A 714 -57.16 -18.18 22.74
CA ASN A 714 -57.51 -18.97 21.55
C ASN A 714 -58.63 -20.04 21.72
N LYS A 715 -59.89 -19.58 21.75
CA LYS A 715 -61.12 -20.41 21.73
C LYS A 715 -61.11 -21.47 20.63
N LEU A 716 -60.63 -21.14 19.43
CA LEU A 716 -60.61 -22.05 18.28
C LEU A 716 -59.68 -23.25 18.54
N MET A 717 -58.53 -23.01 19.18
CA MET A 717 -57.59 -24.07 19.54
C MET A 717 -58.23 -25.08 20.51
N GLN A 718 -58.95 -24.59 21.52
CA GLN A 718 -59.57 -25.46 22.53
C GLN A 718 -60.73 -26.28 21.94
N LEU A 719 -61.57 -25.66 21.10
CA LEU A 719 -62.62 -26.38 20.38
C LEU A 719 -62.01 -27.47 19.45
N ARG A 720 -60.89 -27.17 18.78
CA ARG A 720 -60.17 -28.17 17.97
C ARG A 720 -59.63 -29.34 18.80
N LYS A 721 -59.09 -29.07 19.99
CA LYS A 721 -58.65 -30.13 20.93
C LYS A 721 -59.82 -31.04 21.31
N ILE A 722 -60.95 -30.48 21.75
CA ILE A 722 -62.14 -31.26 22.13
C ILE A 722 -62.65 -32.13 20.96
N CYS A 723 -62.71 -31.56 19.76
CA CYS A 723 -63.11 -32.29 18.54
C CYS A 723 -62.13 -33.39 18.13
N ASN A 724 -60.87 -33.33 18.54
CA ASN A 724 -59.90 -34.41 18.33
C ASN A 724 -60.05 -35.47 19.41
N HIS A 725 -59.82 -35.10 20.66
CA HIS A 725 -59.98 -35.98 21.81
C HIS A 725 -60.18 -35.18 23.11
N PRO A 726 -61.19 -35.51 23.95
CA PRO A 726 -61.40 -34.85 25.25
C PRO A 726 -60.23 -34.95 26.22
N PHE A 727 -59.49 -36.06 26.21
CA PHE A 727 -58.33 -36.28 27.10
C PHE A 727 -57.07 -35.49 26.70
N LEU A 728 -57.13 -34.62 25.68
CA LEU A 728 -56.11 -33.59 25.50
C LEU A 728 -56.12 -32.53 26.62
N PHE A 729 -57.09 -32.60 27.52
CA PHE A 729 -57.14 -31.92 28.81
C PHE A 729 -57.01 -32.96 29.92
N GLU A 730 -55.87 -32.94 30.61
CA GLU A 730 -55.56 -33.87 31.70
C GLU A 730 -56.63 -33.82 32.79
N GLU A 731 -57.18 -32.64 33.11
CA GLU A 731 -58.19 -32.48 34.16
C GLU A 731 -59.52 -33.18 33.81
N ILE A 732 -59.82 -33.30 32.51
CA ILE A 732 -61.02 -33.98 32.03
C ILE A 732 -60.82 -35.49 32.12
N GLU A 733 -59.65 -35.98 31.74
CA GLU A 733 -59.31 -37.41 31.86
C GLU A 733 -59.36 -37.85 33.33
N GLU A 734 -58.70 -37.12 34.24
CA GLU A 734 -58.69 -37.46 35.66
C GLU A 734 -60.10 -37.48 36.28
N ARG A 735 -60.95 -36.50 35.96
CA ARG A 735 -62.32 -36.45 36.48
C ARG A 735 -63.16 -37.61 35.96
N LEU A 736 -63.00 -37.97 34.70
CA LEU A 736 -63.74 -39.04 34.06
C LEU A 736 -63.24 -40.41 34.57
N ALA A 737 -61.92 -40.57 34.77
CA ALA A 737 -61.31 -41.73 35.41
C ALA A 737 -61.84 -41.96 36.82
N ARG A 738 -61.89 -40.90 37.66
CA ARG A 738 -62.47 -40.96 39.02
C ARG A 738 -63.94 -41.35 38.99
N SER A 739 -64.73 -40.78 38.07
CA SER A 739 -66.17 -41.07 37.96
C SER A 739 -66.46 -42.52 37.53
N LEU A 740 -65.57 -43.13 36.74
CA LEU A 740 -65.70 -44.50 36.25
C LEU A 740 -65.00 -45.54 37.14
N GLY A 741 -64.33 -45.12 38.22
CA GLY A 741 -63.69 -46.01 39.19
C GLY A 741 -62.28 -46.49 38.81
N TYR A 742 -61.60 -45.83 37.86
CA TYR A 742 -60.20 -46.12 37.53
C TYR A 742 -59.26 -45.54 38.61
N LYS A 743 -58.39 -46.39 39.18
CA LYS A 743 -57.52 -46.03 40.31
C LYS A 743 -56.29 -45.19 39.93
N ASP A 744 -55.83 -45.28 38.67
CA ASP A 744 -54.58 -44.68 38.22
C ASP A 744 -54.76 -43.30 37.55
N GLY A 745 -55.96 -42.73 37.55
CA GLY A 745 -56.24 -41.42 36.93
C GLY A 745 -56.25 -41.42 35.40
N PHE A 746 -55.90 -42.53 34.76
CA PHE A 746 -55.95 -42.72 33.31
C PHE A 746 -57.13 -43.62 32.92
N VAL A 747 -57.82 -43.26 31.83
CA VAL A 747 -58.92 -44.06 31.29
C VAL A 747 -58.35 -45.06 30.30
N SER A 748 -58.57 -46.35 30.54
CA SER A 748 -58.12 -47.43 29.66
C SER A 748 -59.29 -48.32 29.21
N GLY A 749 -59.09 -49.09 28.15
CA GLY A 749 -60.12 -50.00 27.63
C GLY A 749 -61.16 -49.31 26.74
N PRO A 750 -62.44 -49.74 26.76
CA PRO A 750 -63.43 -49.31 25.77
C PRO A 750 -63.85 -47.85 25.90
N ASP A 751 -63.71 -47.27 27.10
CA ASP A 751 -64.12 -45.89 27.37
C ASP A 751 -63.17 -44.87 26.73
N LEU A 752 -61.91 -45.27 26.45
CA LEU A 752 -60.91 -44.45 25.78
C LEU A 752 -61.33 -44.08 24.36
N PHE A 753 -61.81 -45.03 23.56
CA PHE A 753 -62.22 -44.74 22.19
C PHE A 753 -63.68 -44.30 22.08
N ARG A 754 -64.56 -44.65 23.04
CA ARG A 754 -65.97 -44.22 23.08
C ARG A 754 -66.15 -42.74 23.41
N VAL A 755 -65.20 -42.14 24.11
CA VAL A 755 -65.29 -40.71 24.49
C VAL A 755 -65.13 -39.77 23.28
N SER A 756 -64.58 -40.25 22.15
CA SER A 756 -64.42 -39.47 20.92
C SER A 756 -65.04 -40.17 19.72
N GLY A 757 -65.98 -39.51 19.03
CA GLY A 757 -66.64 -40.10 17.85
C GLY A 757 -65.67 -40.40 16.69
N LYS A 758 -64.51 -39.72 16.64
CA LYS A 758 -63.45 -40.05 15.67
C LYS A 758 -62.76 -41.37 16.00
N PHE A 759 -62.51 -41.63 17.28
CA PHE A 759 -61.85 -42.86 17.72
C PHE A 759 -62.81 -44.05 17.65
N GLU A 760 -64.10 -43.84 17.93
CA GLU A 760 -65.13 -44.86 17.70
C GLU A 760 -65.19 -45.26 16.22
N LEU A 761 -65.20 -44.29 15.30
CA LEU A 761 -65.16 -44.59 13.87
C LEU A 761 -63.85 -45.28 13.46
N LEU A 762 -62.72 -44.82 13.99
CA LEU A 762 -61.41 -45.40 13.71
C LEU A 762 -61.35 -46.88 14.16
N ASP A 763 -61.89 -47.20 15.34
CA ASP A 763 -61.98 -48.57 15.86
C ASP A 763 -62.86 -49.47 14.98
N ARG A 764 -63.89 -48.93 14.31
CA ARG A 764 -64.69 -49.70 13.34
C ARG A 764 -64.01 -49.89 11.98
N ILE A 765 -63.15 -48.97 11.57
CA ILE A 765 -62.50 -48.98 10.25
C ILE A 765 -61.19 -49.77 10.26
N LEU A 766 -60.33 -49.56 11.27
CA LEU A 766 -58.99 -50.16 11.33
C LEU A 766 -59.00 -51.70 11.26
N PRO A 767 -59.88 -52.44 11.96
CA PRO A 767 -59.93 -53.89 11.85
C PRO A 767 -60.27 -54.37 10.44
N LYS A 768 -61.16 -53.66 9.73
CA LYS A 768 -61.53 -53.98 8.34
C LYS A 768 -60.35 -53.78 7.40
N LEU A 769 -59.62 -52.67 7.55
CA LEU A 769 -58.43 -52.38 6.74
C LEU A 769 -57.26 -53.34 7.06
N LYS A 770 -57.14 -53.76 8.32
CA LYS A 770 -56.15 -54.77 8.74
C LYS A 770 -56.49 -56.14 8.17
N ALA A 771 -57.77 -56.53 8.18
CA ALA A 771 -58.23 -57.80 7.62
C ALA A 771 -58.00 -57.89 6.10
N SER A 772 -58.10 -56.78 5.38
CA SER A 772 -57.76 -56.70 3.94
C SER A 772 -56.25 -56.51 3.65
N GLY A 773 -55.40 -56.43 4.69
CA GLY A 773 -53.96 -56.31 4.53
C GLY A 773 -53.48 -54.93 4.04
N HIS A 774 -54.33 -53.91 4.04
CA HIS A 774 -53.96 -52.56 3.60
C HIS A 774 -53.18 -51.81 4.70
N LYS A 775 -52.10 -51.13 4.29
CA LYS A 775 -51.35 -50.23 5.17
C LYS A 775 -52.11 -48.91 5.33
N VAL A 776 -52.18 -48.40 6.56
CA VAL A 776 -52.88 -47.15 6.89
C VAL A 776 -51.88 -46.09 7.32
N LEU A 777 -51.97 -44.89 6.73
CA LEU A 777 -51.22 -43.72 7.15
C LEU A 777 -52.18 -42.73 7.81
N LEU A 778 -51.93 -42.40 9.08
CA LEU A 778 -52.70 -41.42 9.84
C LEU A 778 -51.88 -40.14 9.99
N PHE A 779 -52.42 -39.02 9.51
CA PHE A 779 -51.79 -37.71 9.64
C PHE A 779 -52.40 -36.96 10.83
N CYS A 780 -51.56 -36.62 11.82
CA CYS A 780 -51.97 -35.87 13.01
C CYS A 780 -51.43 -34.43 12.94
N GLN A 781 -52.27 -33.44 13.21
CA GLN A 781 -51.90 -32.02 13.14
C GLN A 781 -51.48 -31.42 14.49
N MET A 782 -51.87 -32.04 15.59
CA MET A 782 -51.53 -31.61 16.95
C MET A 782 -50.61 -32.64 17.58
N THR A 783 -49.49 -32.18 18.14
CA THR A 783 -48.63 -32.88 19.09
C THR A 783 -48.74 -32.20 20.43
#